data_AF-A0A1G5XQH2-F1
#
_entry.id   AF-A0A1G5XQH2-F1
#
_cell.length_a   1.000
_cell.length_b   1.000
_cell.length_c   1.000
_cell.angle_alpha   90.00
_cell.angle_beta   90.00
_cell.angle_gamma   90.00
#
_symmetry.space_group_name_H-M   'P 1'
#
loop_
_entity.id
_entity.type
_entity.pdbx_description
1 polymer ?
#
loop_
_entity_poly.entity_id
_entity_poly.type
_entity_poly.pdbx_seq_one_letter_code
_entity_poly.pdbx_strand_id
1 'polypeptide(L)'
;MATLTFKAGDTFQSDNKTIYQVAAGTVNMAYSGGSTSIEKGGMLGALELFLPEPSFTYEAVTDVTLQTLAIPDITSLQTQITAKPSIAKALFSIALKQFNALSKDYEMQFYEVDTLYNSLKNDYEQYATVCKNMGSAPQEPEDMVDLNPPFRPADIAITAFYDQFLQDPNCVLLQEVAKNAWTASAFVYHLAYDSTFIVKSFEELEAYHMRLISCYMSTEGTGLVNLVLNTAGKFSSMTPELDDLLNNLRFSLTSLESDPCMEQDLFDDACKQMDLTIASLSGGPLPVGISDSDVDNASSISNAEAEEGIANSLQAILNYSGIPLADKDAVFENVRAFEKLPDRASTDDNARKICRAISSAFNQIYSFCAKKAVTDPNVPVVVKMFLYFGYMDEAVAGRDMAVQLYKIAAVHKADDDSNVYPFFDWLCAIYQGKKEPSRNEFEQDYTDSIHALKVSNKITAAEERELLENQLKKVEYELENVFPSVNKITYGRISTYCPIFSSHNVPASLSKSIVEHDKVKEVTDYVLSVDYSAYAREILYSNPKIGLNKDFVHIDVLPDFILLPNVGVRGAMWQEIEAKKRSTPCRMMLPIFLLGELKPAILRMTGEYRWEMCKRIQGARWNDLSDPSLTSEYFDYVQFYRKNNDLSADAKEKIKNNLVRAKNNYKEMFLLDYLSWIMYESAGSPRLNKVSRAIVAKYCPFRKDIRERLSSNPQFQPLFERYNHQMSQVKHKYEVIRQKLSNAGIPFPDELEKEWEYLER
;
A
#
# COMPACT_ATOMS: atom_id res chain seq x y z
N MET A 1 1.72 29.02 -48.16
CA MET A 1 1.87 28.77 -46.71
C MET A 1 3.15 29.46 -46.29
N ALA A 2 3.08 30.37 -45.32
CA ALA A 2 4.29 30.92 -44.72
C ALA A 2 4.83 29.90 -43.71
N THR A 3 6.13 29.97 -43.41
CA THR A 3 6.74 29.10 -42.39
C THR A 3 7.11 29.96 -41.20
N LEU A 4 6.65 29.58 -40.01
CA LEU A 4 7.05 30.17 -38.74
C LEU A 4 7.91 29.18 -37.97
N THR A 5 8.89 29.68 -37.24
CA THR A 5 9.78 28.86 -36.40
C THR A 5 9.80 29.43 -35.00
N PHE A 6 9.62 28.58 -34.01
CA PHE A 6 9.63 28.90 -32.59
C PHE A 6 10.70 28.04 -31.90
N LYS A 7 11.41 28.62 -30.95
CA LYS A 7 12.35 27.90 -30.09
C LYS A 7 11.63 27.26 -28.92
N ALA A 8 12.22 26.21 -28.36
CA ALA A 8 11.68 25.60 -27.14
C ALA A 8 11.52 26.66 -26.04
N GLY A 9 10.33 26.73 -25.44
CA GLY A 9 9.90 27.72 -24.45
C GLY A 9 9.21 28.97 -25.02
N ASP A 10 9.19 29.17 -26.34
CA ASP A 10 8.47 30.30 -26.94
C ASP A 10 6.94 30.09 -26.82
N THR A 11 6.24 31.12 -26.34
CA THR A 11 4.78 31.15 -26.27
C THR A 11 4.17 32.06 -27.35
N PHE A 12 3.03 31.67 -27.91
CA PHE A 12 2.28 32.48 -28.87
C PHE A 12 0.77 32.22 -28.77
N GLN A 13 -0.03 33.13 -29.34
CA GLN A 13 -1.48 33.02 -29.43
C GLN A 13 -1.93 33.00 -30.89
N SER A 14 -3.11 32.45 -31.13
CA SER A 14 -3.76 32.51 -32.44
C SER A 14 -4.23 33.94 -32.74
N ASP A 15 -4.21 34.30 -34.01
CA ASP A 15 -4.84 35.53 -34.52
C ASP A 15 -6.34 35.31 -34.88
N ASN A 16 -6.85 34.12 -34.57
CA ASN A 16 -8.18 33.59 -34.90
C ASN A 16 -8.51 33.59 -36.39
N LYS A 17 -7.49 33.80 -37.23
CA LYS A 17 -7.58 34.00 -38.68
C LYS A 17 -6.54 33.14 -39.42
N THR A 18 -5.80 32.31 -38.72
CA THR A 18 -4.75 31.47 -39.27
C THR A 18 -4.80 30.10 -38.63
N ILE A 19 -4.73 29.05 -39.46
CA ILE A 19 -4.50 27.68 -39.00
C ILE A 19 -3.01 27.38 -39.13
N TYR A 20 -2.44 26.77 -38.11
CA TYR A 20 -1.03 26.41 -38.06
C TYR A 20 -0.90 24.90 -38.10
N GLN A 21 -0.22 24.37 -39.11
CA GLN A 21 0.10 22.94 -39.17
C GLN A 21 1.51 22.69 -38.63
N VAL A 22 1.65 21.76 -37.69
CA VAL A 22 2.95 21.40 -37.12
C VAL A 22 3.74 20.57 -38.13
N ALA A 23 4.77 21.17 -38.74
CA ALA A 23 5.63 20.48 -39.71
C ALA A 23 6.78 19.72 -39.03
N ALA A 24 7.26 20.22 -37.89
CA ALA A 24 8.26 19.59 -37.02
C ALA A 24 8.14 20.14 -35.60
N GLY A 25 8.53 19.33 -34.61
CA GLY A 25 8.46 19.67 -33.18
C GLY A 25 7.12 19.31 -32.54
N THR A 26 6.96 19.79 -31.30
CA THR A 26 5.80 19.55 -30.43
C THR A 26 5.39 20.86 -29.78
N VAL A 27 4.09 21.15 -29.80
CA VAL A 27 3.47 22.36 -29.21
C VAL A 27 2.48 21.93 -28.14
N ASN A 28 2.53 22.54 -26.96
CA ASN A 28 1.52 22.37 -25.93
C ASN A 28 0.43 23.43 -26.11
N MET A 29 -0.84 23.04 -26.12
CA MET A 29 -2.00 23.93 -26.16
C MET A 29 -2.61 24.01 -24.76
N ALA A 30 -2.46 25.15 -24.08
CA ALA A 30 -2.92 25.39 -22.72
C ALA A 30 -4.25 26.17 -22.68
N TYR A 31 -5.09 25.83 -21.71
CA TYR A 31 -6.40 26.44 -21.40
C TYR A 31 -6.67 26.32 -19.89
N SER A 32 -7.70 27.00 -19.36
CA SER A 32 -8.01 27.07 -17.91
C SER A 32 -8.33 25.72 -17.24
N GLY A 33 -8.41 24.63 -18.01
CA GLY A 33 -8.63 23.27 -17.54
C GLY A 33 -7.44 22.32 -17.72
N GLY A 34 -6.30 22.79 -18.24
CA GLY A 34 -5.13 21.95 -18.46
C GLY A 34 -4.41 22.23 -19.78
N SER A 35 -3.74 21.21 -20.31
CA SER A 35 -3.03 21.36 -21.58
C SER A 35 -2.97 20.08 -22.39
N THR A 36 -2.87 20.22 -23.71
CA THR A 36 -2.79 19.10 -24.65
C THR A 36 -1.60 19.26 -25.59
N SER A 37 -0.78 18.21 -25.69
CA SER A 37 0.37 18.16 -26.58
C SER A 37 -0.03 17.85 -28.02
N ILE A 38 0.49 18.63 -28.97
CA ILE A 38 0.21 18.55 -30.40
C ILE A 38 1.54 18.37 -31.15
N GLU A 39 1.71 17.19 -31.74
CA GLU A 39 2.91 16.78 -32.47
C GLU A 39 2.82 17.06 -33.98
N LYS A 40 3.90 16.70 -34.70
CA LYS A 40 3.98 16.76 -36.16
C LYS A 40 2.74 16.17 -36.85
N GLY A 41 2.14 16.95 -37.74
CA GLY A 41 0.92 16.60 -38.46
C GLY A 41 -0.37 17.12 -37.80
N GLY A 42 -0.30 17.59 -36.55
CA GLY A 42 -1.39 18.29 -35.89
C GLY A 42 -1.66 19.69 -36.45
N MET A 43 -2.82 20.26 -36.10
CA MET A 43 -3.22 21.62 -36.45
C MET A 43 -3.57 22.42 -35.18
N LEU A 44 -3.20 23.70 -35.18
CA LEU A 44 -3.49 24.69 -34.13
C LEU A 44 -4.43 25.77 -34.69
N GLY A 45 -5.19 26.42 -33.83
CA GLY A 45 -6.10 27.52 -34.22
C GLY A 45 -7.46 27.07 -34.76
N ALA A 46 -7.70 25.76 -34.88
CA ALA A 46 -8.94 25.24 -35.46
C ALA A 46 -10.17 25.44 -34.55
N LEU A 47 -9.99 25.33 -33.23
CA LEU A 47 -11.04 25.52 -32.22
C LEU A 47 -11.29 26.99 -31.84
N GLU A 48 -10.56 27.93 -32.44
CA GLU A 48 -10.70 29.36 -32.15
C GLU A 48 -10.83 30.23 -33.41
N LEU A 49 -11.02 29.58 -34.55
CA LEU A 49 -11.18 30.23 -35.83
C LEU A 49 -12.43 31.11 -35.82
N PHE A 50 -12.28 32.37 -36.25
CA PHE A 50 -13.35 33.39 -36.30
C PHE A 50 -13.89 33.87 -34.96
N LEU A 51 -13.31 33.43 -33.84
CA LEU A 51 -13.68 33.94 -32.54
C LEU A 51 -13.14 35.37 -32.32
N PRO A 52 -13.81 36.18 -31.49
CA PRO A 52 -13.36 37.53 -31.17
C PRO A 52 -12.06 37.55 -30.36
N GLU A 53 -11.84 36.56 -29.50
CA GLU A 53 -10.69 36.47 -28.59
C GLU A 53 -10.08 35.05 -28.63
N PRO A 54 -8.76 34.91 -28.52
CA PRO A 54 -8.11 33.60 -28.48
C PRO A 54 -8.47 32.88 -27.19
N SER A 55 -8.77 31.58 -27.27
CA SER A 55 -9.14 30.76 -26.12
C SER A 55 -8.00 29.87 -25.61
N PHE A 56 -6.91 29.80 -26.38
CA PHE A 56 -5.78 28.92 -26.09
C PHE A 56 -4.45 29.68 -26.14
N THR A 57 -3.52 29.28 -25.27
CA THR A 57 -2.13 29.70 -25.35
C THR A 57 -1.28 28.54 -25.83
N TYR A 58 -0.39 28.78 -26.80
CA TYR A 58 0.46 27.74 -27.35
C TYR A 58 1.91 27.93 -26.89
N GLU A 59 2.54 26.86 -26.45
CA GLU A 59 3.94 26.84 -26.03
C GLU A 59 4.73 25.81 -26.84
N ALA A 60 5.85 26.22 -27.41
CA ALA A 60 6.75 25.31 -28.11
C ALA A 60 7.54 24.45 -27.09
N VAL A 61 7.24 23.15 -27.01
CA VAL A 61 7.94 22.22 -26.10
C VAL A 61 9.34 21.88 -26.63
N THR A 62 9.47 21.85 -27.96
CA THR A 62 10.73 21.66 -28.68
C THR A 62 10.89 22.76 -29.72
N ASP A 63 12.01 22.81 -30.43
CA ASP A 63 12.12 23.67 -31.62
C ASP A 63 11.03 23.28 -32.64
N VAL A 64 10.11 24.20 -32.89
CA VAL A 64 8.89 23.96 -33.67
C VAL A 64 8.95 24.71 -35.00
N THR A 65 8.51 24.05 -36.06
CA THR A 65 8.26 24.67 -37.36
C THR A 65 6.77 24.54 -37.72
N LEU A 66 6.10 25.66 -37.92
CA LEU A 66 4.69 25.73 -38.29
C LEU A 66 4.52 26.18 -39.75
N GLN A 67 3.60 25.54 -40.46
CA GLN A 67 3.12 26.00 -41.76
C GLN A 67 1.78 26.72 -41.57
N THR A 68 1.70 27.97 -42.05
CA THR A 68 0.52 28.81 -41.84
C THR A 68 -0.43 28.78 -43.02
N LEU A 69 -1.72 28.77 -42.70
CA LEU A 69 -2.83 28.86 -43.63
C LEU A 69 -3.76 29.99 -43.21
N ALA A 70 -3.66 31.14 -43.90
CA ALA A 70 -4.48 32.31 -43.61
C ALA A 70 -5.94 32.08 -44.05
N ILE A 71 -6.85 32.27 -43.12
CA ILE A 71 -8.30 32.10 -43.21
C ILE A 71 -8.96 33.30 -42.48
N PRO A 72 -8.97 34.49 -43.10
CA PRO A 72 -9.43 35.72 -42.45
C PRO A 72 -10.94 35.76 -42.19
N ASP A 73 -11.72 35.00 -42.96
CA ASP A 73 -13.17 34.89 -42.87
C ASP A 73 -13.67 33.52 -43.35
N ILE A 74 -14.95 33.24 -43.08
CA ILE A 74 -15.59 31.96 -43.42
C ILE A 74 -15.62 31.71 -44.94
N THR A 75 -15.69 32.77 -45.76
CA THR A 75 -15.66 32.68 -47.22
C THR A 75 -14.29 32.23 -47.73
N SER A 76 -13.22 32.64 -47.05
CA SER A 76 -11.85 32.21 -47.34
C SER A 76 -11.65 30.74 -47.00
N LEU A 77 -12.19 30.26 -45.87
CA LEU A 77 -12.21 28.84 -45.53
C LEU A 77 -12.94 28.02 -46.61
N GLN A 78 -14.13 28.49 -47.02
CA GLN A 78 -14.92 27.85 -48.06
C GLN A 78 -14.15 27.76 -49.39
N THR A 79 -13.48 28.84 -49.79
CA THR A 79 -12.69 28.89 -51.01
C THR A 79 -11.55 27.86 -50.97
N GLN A 80 -10.87 27.74 -49.83
CA GLN A 80 -9.80 26.76 -49.66
C GLN A 80 -10.28 25.32 -49.62
N ILE A 81 -11.41 25.04 -48.97
CA ILE A 81 -12.05 23.71 -48.97
C ILE A 81 -12.48 23.33 -50.39
N THR A 82 -13.04 24.28 -51.15
CA THR A 82 -13.47 24.05 -52.54
C THR A 82 -12.27 23.76 -53.44
N ALA A 83 -11.17 24.49 -53.26
CA ALA A 83 -9.94 24.28 -54.02
C ALA A 83 -9.24 22.96 -53.67
N LYS A 84 -9.30 22.53 -52.40
CA LYS A 84 -8.67 21.29 -51.93
C LYS A 84 -9.55 20.60 -50.87
N PRO A 85 -10.47 19.71 -51.28
CA PRO A 85 -11.41 19.05 -50.37
C PRO A 85 -10.76 18.20 -49.27
N SER A 86 -9.50 17.78 -49.45
CA SER A 86 -8.75 17.06 -48.41
C SER A 86 -8.41 17.93 -47.18
N ILE A 87 -8.40 19.27 -47.32
CA ILE A 87 -8.25 20.20 -46.19
C ILE A 87 -9.44 20.08 -45.24
N ALA A 88 -10.66 20.04 -45.77
CA ALA A 88 -11.87 19.87 -44.98
C ALA A 88 -11.78 18.62 -44.10
N LYS A 89 -11.53 17.45 -44.69
CA LYS A 89 -11.48 16.18 -43.93
C LYS A 89 -10.42 16.19 -42.83
N ALA A 90 -9.23 16.75 -43.10
CA ALA A 90 -8.16 16.85 -42.11
C ALA A 90 -8.52 17.83 -40.98
N LEU A 91 -9.02 19.01 -41.33
CA LEU A 91 -9.41 20.03 -40.37
C LEU A 91 -10.55 19.56 -39.46
N PHE A 92 -11.59 18.94 -40.02
CA PHE A 92 -12.70 18.38 -39.22
C PHE A 92 -12.23 17.31 -38.26
N SER A 93 -11.45 16.36 -38.75
CA SER A 93 -11.01 15.24 -37.91
C SER A 93 -10.14 15.71 -36.76
N ILE A 94 -9.29 16.72 -36.99
CA ILE A 94 -8.41 17.25 -35.95
C ILE A 94 -9.20 18.11 -34.96
N ALA A 95 -10.03 19.05 -35.44
CA ALA A 95 -10.84 19.91 -34.59
C ALA A 95 -11.79 19.08 -33.71
N LEU A 96 -12.48 18.08 -34.28
CA LEU A 96 -13.38 17.22 -33.53
C LEU A 96 -12.65 16.40 -32.45
N LYS A 97 -11.45 15.89 -32.76
CA LYS A 97 -10.60 15.18 -31.77
C LYS A 97 -10.16 16.10 -30.64
N GLN A 98 -9.78 17.33 -30.96
CA GLN A 98 -9.37 18.32 -29.96
C GLN A 98 -10.56 18.74 -29.08
N PHE A 99 -11.73 18.98 -29.67
CA PHE A 99 -12.95 19.28 -28.92
C PHE A 99 -13.31 18.14 -27.97
N ASN A 100 -13.31 16.89 -28.43
CA ASN A 100 -13.62 15.74 -27.59
C ASN A 100 -12.60 15.52 -26.46
N ALA A 101 -11.32 15.81 -26.70
CA ALA A 101 -10.31 15.80 -25.64
C ALA A 101 -10.65 16.85 -24.58
N LEU A 102 -10.89 18.10 -25.00
CA LEU A 102 -11.30 19.20 -24.12
C LEU A 102 -12.56 18.86 -23.31
N SER A 103 -13.57 18.26 -23.93
CA SER A 103 -14.81 17.86 -23.23
C SER A 103 -14.59 16.74 -22.22
N LYS A 104 -13.70 15.77 -22.51
CA LYS A 104 -13.37 14.69 -21.58
C LYS A 104 -12.59 15.20 -20.38
N ASP A 105 -11.67 16.13 -20.60
CA ASP A 105 -10.90 16.75 -19.53
C ASP A 105 -11.84 17.54 -18.60
N TYR A 106 -12.85 18.22 -19.15
CA TYR A 106 -13.91 18.87 -18.36
C TYR A 106 -14.73 17.89 -17.53
N GLU A 107 -15.20 16.79 -18.14
CA GLU A 107 -15.99 15.77 -17.44
C GLU A 107 -15.20 15.12 -16.29
N MET A 108 -13.89 14.91 -16.48
CA MET A 108 -13.00 14.37 -15.45
C MET A 108 -12.88 15.34 -14.27
N GLN A 109 -12.58 16.61 -14.54
CA GLN A 109 -12.49 17.62 -13.48
C GLN A 109 -13.82 17.86 -12.77
N PHE A 110 -14.93 17.86 -13.50
CA PHE A 110 -16.25 17.98 -12.89
C PHE A 110 -16.51 16.83 -11.90
N TYR A 111 -16.14 15.61 -12.26
CA TYR A 111 -16.29 14.45 -11.38
C TYR A 111 -15.42 14.54 -10.13
N GLU A 112 -14.19 15.05 -10.25
CA GLU A 112 -13.29 15.30 -9.12
C GLU A 112 -13.88 16.34 -8.17
N VAL A 113 -14.37 17.47 -8.71
CA VAL A 113 -15.03 18.54 -7.94
C VAL A 113 -16.33 18.06 -7.27
N ASP A 114 -17.16 17.28 -7.96
CA ASP A 114 -18.38 16.69 -7.38
C ASP A 114 -18.05 15.69 -6.27
N THR A 115 -17.01 14.88 -6.44
CA THR A 115 -16.52 13.97 -5.40
C THR A 115 -16.03 14.73 -4.17
N LEU A 116 -15.29 15.82 -4.37
CA LEU A 116 -14.81 16.68 -3.29
C LEU A 116 -15.97 17.37 -2.55
N TYR A 117 -16.97 17.88 -3.28
CA TYR A 117 -18.18 18.45 -2.70
C TYR A 117 -18.92 17.45 -1.80
N ASN A 118 -19.13 16.22 -2.28
CA ASN A 118 -19.79 15.18 -1.50
C ASN A 118 -18.99 14.77 -0.27
N SER A 119 -17.66 14.72 -0.38
CA SER A 119 -16.76 14.44 0.75
C SER A 119 -16.83 15.55 1.81
N LEU A 120 -16.82 16.82 1.39
CA LEU A 120 -16.97 17.97 2.28
C LEU A 120 -18.29 17.94 3.05
N LYS A 121 -19.40 17.62 2.37
CA LYS A 121 -20.71 17.50 3.02
C LYS A 121 -20.73 16.37 4.05
N ASN A 122 -20.16 15.21 3.72
CA ASN A 122 -20.05 14.09 4.65
C ASN A 122 -19.19 14.43 5.88
N ASP A 123 -18.03 15.06 5.69
CA ASP A 123 -17.12 15.41 6.78
C ASP A 123 -17.76 16.45 7.72
N TYR A 124 -18.48 17.42 7.16
CA TYR A 124 -19.26 18.37 7.95
C TYR A 124 -20.41 17.69 8.72
N GLU A 125 -21.13 16.74 8.14
CA GLU A 125 -22.20 15.99 8.82
C GLU A 125 -21.65 15.17 10.02
N GLN A 126 -20.47 14.56 9.87
CA GLN A 126 -19.79 13.86 10.95
C GLN A 126 -19.38 14.83 12.06
N TYR A 127 -18.76 15.95 11.70
CA TYR A 127 -18.42 17.01 12.65
C TYR A 127 -19.66 17.54 13.39
N ALA A 128 -20.77 17.76 12.69
CA ALA A 128 -22.03 18.21 13.27
C ALA A 128 -22.61 17.19 14.26
N THR A 129 -22.48 15.90 13.96
CA THR A 129 -22.88 14.81 14.84
C THR A 129 -22.05 14.80 16.13
N VAL A 130 -20.73 14.95 16.03
CA VAL A 130 -19.84 15.04 17.20
C VAL A 130 -20.18 16.26 18.06
N CYS A 131 -20.38 17.44 17.45
CA CYS A 131 -20.80 18.66 18.15
C CYS A 131 -22.10 18.47 18.93
N LYS A 132 -23.09 17.85 18.30
CA LYS A 132 -24.41 17.59 18.90
C LYS A 132 -24.31 16.62 20.08
N ASN A 133 -23.47 15.58 19.97
CA ASN A 133 -23.25 14.63 21.06
C ASN A 133 -22.60 15.28 22.29
N MET A 134 -21.82 16.35 22.10
CA MET A 134 -21.27 17.16 23.19
C MET A 134 -22.24 18.23 23.74
N GLY A 135 -23.44 18.36 23.18
CA GLY A 135 -24.39 19.41 23.56
C GLY A 135 -24.01 20.80 23.06
N SER A 136 -23.16 20.90 22.03
CA SER A 136 -22.77 22.16 21.38
C SER A 136 -23.41 22.28 19.99
N ALA A 137 -23.72 23.51 19.58
CA ALA A 137 -24.19 23.77 18.22
C ALA A 137 -22.99 23.75 17.25
N PRO A 138 -23.06 23.01 16.13
CA PRO A 138 -21.99 23.03 15.13
C PRO A 138 -21.90 24.41 14.47
N GLN A 139 -20.66 24.84 14.22
CA GLN A 139 -20.35 26.02 13.43
C GLN A 139 -20.14 25.62 11.96
N GLU A 140 -20.64 26.41 11.02
CA GLU A 140 -20.47 26.15 9.58
C GLU A 140 -19.30 27.00 9.03
N PRO A 141 -18.43 26.46 8.17
CA PRO A 141 -17.44 27.27 7.46
C PRO A 141 -18.13 28.38 6.65
N GLU A 142 -17.52 29.57 6.62
CA GLU A 142 -18.14 30.76 5.99
C GLU A 142 -18.44 30.54 4.49
N ASP A 143 -17.50 29.95 3.77
CA ASP A 143 -17.64 29.66 2.34
C ASP A 143 -18.64 28.53 2.03
N MET A 144 -19.04 27.77 3.05
CA MET A 144 -20.03 26.70 2.92
C MET A 144 -21.48 27.23 2.95
N VAL A 145 -21.69 28.46 3.43
CA VAL A 145 -23.00 29.11 3.43
C VAL A 145 -23.50 29.25 1.98
N ASP A 146 -24.73 28.78 1.73
CA ASP A 146 -25.35 28.72 0.39
C ASP A 146 -24.56 27.87 -0.64
N LEU A 147 -23.72 26.94 -0.19
CA LEU A 147 -23.01 26.00 -1.06
C LEU A 147 -23.97 24.93 -1.60
N ASN A 148 -24.36 25.10 -2.87
CA ASN A 148 -25.15 24.15 -3.65
C ASN A 148 -24.24 23.18 -4.41
N PRO A 149 -24.72 21.98 -4.83
CA PRO A 149 -23.96 21.05 -5.67
C PRO A 149 -23.40 21.73 -6.93
N PRO A 150 -22.23 21.28 -7.44
CA PRO A 150 -21.65 21.86 -8.65
C PRO A 150 -22.64 21.76 -9.80
N PHE A 151 -22.89 22.90 -10.45
CA PHE A 151 -23.84 22.97 -11.56
C PHE A 151 -23.18 22.44 -12.82
N ARG A 152 -23.83 21.45 -13.45
CA ARG A 152 -23.45 21.00 -14.79
C ARG A 152 -24.22 21.80 -15.84
N PRO A 153 -23.53 22.54 -16.74
CA PRO A 153 -24.21 23.29 -17.78
C PRO A 153 -25.02 22.38 -18.73
N ALA A 154 -26.25 22.79 -19.04
CA ALA A 154 -27.18 22.00 -19.86
C ALA A 154 -26.70 21.78 -21.31
N ASP A 155 -25.84 22.67 -21.83
CA ASP A 155 -25.31 22.62 -23.19
C ASP A 155 -24.19 21.57 -23.39
N ILE A 156 -23.77 20.83 -22.35
CA ILE A 156 -22.86 19.67 -22.51
C ILE A 156 -23.50 18.51 -23.29
N ALA A 157 -24.83 18.52 -23.51
CA ALA A 157 -25.46 17.63 -24.49
C ALA A 157 -24.83 17.76 -25.90
N ILE A 158 -24.21 18.91 -26.20
CA ILE A 158 -23.40 19.15 -27.41
C ILE A 158 -22.18 18.22 -27.47
N THR A 159 -21.57 17.89 -26.32
CA THR A 159 -20.49 16.89 -26.25
C THR A 159 -20.99 15.53 -26.71
N ALA A 160 -22.14 15.07 -26.22
CA ALA A 160 -22.73 13.80 -26.67
C ALA A 160 -23.07 13.81 -28.18
N PHE A 161 -23.43 14.96 -28.73
CA PHE A 161 -23.62 15.15 -30.17
C PHE A 161 -22.29 14.98 -30.94
N TYR A 162 -21.23 15.66 -30.53
CA TYR A 162 -19.92 15.57 -31.19
C TYR A 162 -19.23 14.21 -31.02
N ASP A 163 -19.43 13.53 -29.89
CA ASP A 163 -18.91 12.20 -29.60
C ASP A 163 -19.39 11.14 -30.59
N GLN A 164 -20.65 11.23 -31.05
CA GLN A 164 -21.20 10.29 -32.04
C GLN A 164 -20.43 10.31 -33.36
N PHE A 165 -19.83 11.44 -33.72
CA PHE A 165 -19.04 11.55 -34.95
C PHE A 165 -17.66 10.89 -34.83
N LEU A 166 -17.11 10.70 -33.62
CA LEU A 166 -15.81 10.04 -33.41
C LEU A 166 -15.92 8.53 -33.19
N GLN A 167 -17.07 8.02 -32.73
CA GLN A 167 -17.28 6.59 -32.47
C GLN A 167 -17.33 5.73 -33.75
N ASP A 168 -17.65 6.33 -34.91
CA ASP A 168 -17.64 5.66 -36.20
C ASP A 168 -16.61 6.31 -37.16
N PRO A 169 -15.46 5.65 -37.44
CA PRO A 169 -14.47 6.13 -38.42
C PRO A 169 -15.03 6.27 -39.85
N ASN A 170 -16.15 5.61 -40.15
CA ASN A 170 -16.87 5.68 -41.42
C ASN A 170 -18.16 6.52 -41.32
N CYS A 171 -18.29 7.35 -40.28
CA CYS A 171 -19.47 8.17 -40.05
C CYS A 171 -19.93 8.87 -41.33
N VAL A 172 -21.04 8.37 -41.89
CA VAL A 172 -21.57 8.83 -43.18
C VAL A 172 -21.89 10.32 -43.11
N LEU A 173 -22.37 10.81 -41.97
CA LEU A 173 -22.66 12.23 -41.74
C LEU A 173 -21.40 13.10 -41.86
N LEU A 174 -20.27 12.70 -41.27
CA LEU A 174 -18.99 13.40 -41.43
C LEU A 174 -18.52 13.42 -42.90
N GLN A 175 -18.71 12.30 -43.60
CA GLN A 175 -18.35 12.20 -45.02
C GLN A 175 -19.25 13.07 -45.90
N GLU A 176 -20.54 13.20 -45.58
CA GLU A 176 -21.47 14.09 -46.29
C GLU A 176 -21.21 15.57 -45.96
N VAL A 177 -20.97 15.92 -44.70
CA VAL A 177 -20.63 17.29 -44.28
C VAL A 177 -19.36 17.79 -44.99
N ALA A 178 -18.35 16.92 -45.14
CA ALA A 178 -17.11 17.27 -45.83
C ALA A 178 -17.23 17.47 -47.35
N LYS A 179 -18.35 17.08 -47.99
CA LYS A 179 -18.57 17.26 -49.44
C LYS A 179 -19.01 18.67 -49.80
N ASN A 180 -19.65 19.39 -48.88
CA ASN A 180 -20.14 20.74 -49.13
C ASN A 180 -19.31 21.76 -48.35
N ALA A 181 -18.64 22.67 -49.05
CA ALA A 181 -17.75 23.67 -48.44
C ALA A 181 -18.47 24.61 -47.46
N TRP A 182 -19.76 24.90 -47.66
CA TRP A 182 -20.55 25.71 -46.72
C TRP A 182 -20.85 24.96 -45.43
N THR A 183 -21.40 23.74 -45.54
CA THR A 183 -21.71 22.90 -44.37
C THR A 183 -20.46 22.60 -43.56
N ALA A 184 -19.36 22.30 -44.25
CA ALA A 184 -18.04 22.15 -43.71
C ALA A 184 -17.61 23.41 -42.92
N SER A 185 -17.60 24.58 -43.55
CA SER A 185 -17.13 25.81 -42.89
C SER A 185 -18.01 26.21 -41.69
N ALA A 186 -19.33 26.01 -41.78
CA ALA A 186 -20.26 26.25 -40.68
C ALA A 186 -20.02 25.30 -39.50
N PHE A 187 -19.70 24.04 -39.78
CA PHE A 187 -19.39 23.07 -38.73
C PHE A 187 -18.13 23.45 -37.95
N VAL A 188 -17.05 23.90 -38.64
CA VAL A 188 -15.84 24.40 -37.94
C VAL A 188 -16.18 25.61 -37.06
N TYR A 189 -16.98 26.53 -37.58
CA TYR A 189 -17.39 27.72 -36.83
C TYR A 189 -18.19 27.37 -35.56
N HIS A 190 -19.17 26.47 -35.67
CA HIS A 190 -19.96 26.03 -34.51
C HIS A 190 -19.10 25.27 -33.50
N LEU A 191 -18.22 24.38 -33.96
CA LEU A 191 -17.32 23.65 -33.07
C LEU A 191 -16.36 24.60 -32.33
N ALA A 192 -15.84 25.63 -33.00
CA ALA A 192 -15.02 26.66 -32.36
C ALA A 192 -15.84 27.47 -31.33
N TYR A 193 -17.07 27.85 -31.66
CA TYR A 193 -17.98 28.54 -30.75
C TYR A 193 -18.29 27.69 -29.51
N ASP A 194 -18.66 26.43 -29.69
CA ASP A 194 -18.97 25.50 -28.59
C ASP A 194 -17.73 25.22 -27.73
N SER A 195 -16.53 25.24 -28.32
CA SER A 195 -15.27 25.11 -27.56
C SER A 195 -15.11 26.23 -26.54
N THR A 196 -15.49 27.47 -26.88
CA THR A 196 -15.41 28.61 -25.93
C THR A 196 -16.28 28.42 -24.71
N PHE A 197 -17.44 27.78 -24.88
CA PHE A 197 -18.35 27.51 -23.78
C PHE A 197 -17.73 26.53 -22.79
N ILE A 198 -17.08 25.48 -23.29
CA ILE A 198 -16.37 24.51 -22.43
C ILE A 198 -15.20 25.20 -21.73
N VAL A 199 -14.40 26.00 -22.45
CA VAL A 199 -13.29 26.76 -21.83
C VAL A 199 -13.78 27.68 -20.71
N LYS A 200 -14.87 28.42 -20.91
CA LYS A 200 -15.48 29.26 -19.86
C LYS A 200 -16.03 28.43 -18.69
N SER A 201 -16.57 27.26 -18.98
CA SER A 201 -17.08 26.36 -17.93
C SER A 201 -15.96 25.85 -17.02
N PHE A 202 -14.72 25.72 -17.52
CA PHE A 202 -13.56 25.39 -16.68
C PHE A 202 -13.27 26.50 -15.65
N GLU A 203 -13.35 27.77 -16.05
CA GLU A 203 -13.10 28.91 -15.13
C GLU A 203 -14.14 28.93 -13.99
N GLU A 204 -15.41 28.69 -14.30
CA GLU A 204 -16.48 28.59 -13.30
C GLU A 204 -16.25 27.39 -12.36
N LEU A 205 -15.81 26.26 -12.92
CA LEU A 205 -15.54 25.04 -12.16
C LEU A 205 -14.30 25.18 -11.26
N GLU A 206 -13.24 25.84 -11.73
CA GLU A 206 -12.03 26.15 -10.98
C GLU A 206 -12.33 27.11 -9.81
N ALA A 207 -13.13 28.16 -10.06
CA ALA A 207 -13.58 29.06 -9.00
C ALA A 207 -14.40 28.32 -7.93
N TYR A 208 -15.26 27.39 -8.35
CA TYR A 208 -16.01 26.54 -7.43
C TYR A 208 -15.09 25.58 -6.67
N HIS A 209 -14.08 25.01 -7.32
CA HIS A 209 -13.09 24.14 -6.70
C HIS A 209 -12.28 24.86 -5.62
N MET A 210 -11.79 26.07 -5.90
CA MET A 210 -11.12 26.92 -4.91
C MET A 210 -12.02 27.21 -3.71
N ARG A 211 -13.32 27.44 -3.93
CA ARG A 211 -14.30 27.62 -2.85
C ARG A 211 -14.49 26.36 -2.00
N LEU A 212 -14.43 25.15 -2.58
CA LEU A 212 -14.47 23.91 -1.80
C LEU A 212 -13.21 23.75 -0.93
N ILE A 213 -12.04 24.09 -1.48
CA ILE A 213 -10.78 24.08 -0.73
C ILE A 213 -10.84 25.06 0.44
N SER A 214 -11.37 26.27 0.21
CA SER A 214 -11.51 27.27 1.27
C SER A 214 -12.48 26.86 2.38
N CYS A 215 -13.50 26.04 2.07
CA CYS A 215 -14.36 25.42 3.07
C CYS A 215 -13.61 24.47 4.01
N TYR A 216 -12.61 23.73 3.51
CA TYR A 216 -11.75 22.90 4.36
C TYR A 216 -10.74 23.75 5.14
N MET A 217 -10.05 24.67 4.45
CA MET A 217 -8.95 25.46 4.99
C MET A 217 -9.10 26.92 4.56
N SER A 218 -9.34 27.82 5.52
CA SER A 218 -9.40 29.26 5.25
C SER A 218 -8.27 30.00 5.95
N THR A 219 -7.78 31.06 5.31
CA THR A 219 -6.75 31.97 5.85
C THR A 219 -7.20 32.66 7.14
N GLU A 220 -8.50 32.85 7.33
CA GLU A 220 -9.10 33.43 8.54
C GLU A 220 -9.31 32.40 9.66
N GLY A 221 -9.03 31.13 9.38
CA GLY A 221 -9.10 30.03 10.33
C GLY A 221 -10.51 29.54 10.65
N THR A 222 -11.48 29.86 9.80
CA THR A 222 -12.89 29.47 9.84
C THR A 222 -13.19 28.16 9.07
N GLY A 223 -12.21 27.58 8.39
CA GLY A 223 -12.36 26.33 7.65
C GLY A 223 -12.68 25.12 8.54
N LEU A 224 -13.28 24.08 7.94
CA LEU A 224 -13.73 22.87 8.63
C LEU A 224 -12.62 22.22 9.46
N VAL A 225 -11.38 22.22 8.98
CA VAL A 225 -10.24 21.64 9.72
C VAL A 225 -10.08 22.32 11.07
N ASN A 226 -10.03 23.66 11.10
CA ASN A 226 -9.87 24.41 12.34
C ASN A 226 -11.07 24.23 13.27
N LEU A 227 -12.29 24.15 12.74
CA LEU A 227 -13.48 23.88 13.54
C LEU A 227 -13.44 22.50 14.22
N VAL A 228 -12.99 21.49 13.49
CA VAL A 228 -12.78 20.12 14.01
C VAL A 228 -11.68 20.11 15.06
N LEU A 229 -10.52 20.74 14.81
CA LEU A 229 -9.40 20.78 15.75
C LEU A 229 -9.74 21.53 17.04
N ASN A 230 -10.41 22.68 16.94
CA ASN A 230 -10.90 23.44 18.11
C ASN A 230 -11.90 22.63 18.94
N THR A 231 -12.65 21.75 18.29
CA THR A 231 -13.61 20.87 18.95
C THR A 231 -12.91 19.68 19.60
N ALA A 232 -11.95 19.07 18.90
CA ALA A 232 -11.11 17.99 19.39
C ALA A 232 -10.32 18.41 20.64
N GLY A 233 -9.78 19.64 20.67
CA GLY A 233 -9.06 20.18 21.83
C GLY A 233 -9.88 20.33 23.11
N LYS A 234 -11.21 20.15 23.07
CA LYS A 234 -12.08 20.13 24.26
C LYS A 234 -12.16 18.75 24.93
N PHE A 235 -11.68 17.70 24.27
CA PHE A 235 -11.64 16.35 24.81
C PHE A 235 -10.38 16.14 25.66
N SER A 236 -10.51 15.38 26.75
CA SER A 236 -9.37 15.00 27.59
C SER A 236 -8.64 13.74 27.09
N SER A 237 -9.26 12.97 26.21
CA SER A 237 -8.77 11.71 25.65
C SER A 237 -9.53 11.38 24.37
N MET A 238 -8.92 10.61 23.47
CA MET A 238 -9.53 10.18 22.20
C MET A 238 -10.80 9.35 22.44
N THR A 239 -11.89 9.69 21.76
CA THR A 239 -13.12 8.86 21.69
C THR A 239 -13.24 8.24 20.29
N PRO A 240 -13.92 7.09 20.12
CA PRO A 240 -14.08 6.46 18.81
C PRO A 240 -14.69 7.39 17.76
N GLU A 241 -15.69 8.19 18.12
CA GLU A 241 -16.35 9.12 17.20
C GLU A 241 -15.43 10.28 16.78
N LEU A 242 -14.52 10.70 17.67
CA LEU A 242 -13.55 11.76 17.38
C LEU A 242 -12.39 11.24 16.55
N ASP A 243 -11.95 10.01 16.81
CA ASP A 243 -10.93 9.32 16.03
C ASP A 243 -11.41 9.09 14.60
N ASP A 244 -12.64 8.58 14.43
CA ASP A 244 -13.27 8.42 13.12
C ASP A 244 -13.35 9.77 12.36
N LEU A 245 -13.78 10.84 13.03
CA LEU A 245 -13.86 12.18 12.44
C LEU A 245 -12.49 12.70 11.98
N LEU A 246 -11.47 12.61 12.85
CA LEU A 246 -10.12 13.10 12.55
C LEU A 246 -9.45 12.27 11.45
N ASN A 247 -9.65 10.95 11.42
CA ASN A 247 -9.11 10.08 10.38
C ASN A 247 -9.81 10.28 9.04
N ASN A 248 -11.14 10.45 9.02
CA ASN A 248 -11.88 10.73 7.78
C ASN A 248 -11.50 12.08 7.19
N LEU A 249 -11.44 13.13 8.03
CA LEU A 249 -10.98 14.45 7.59
C LEU A 249 -9.55 14.39 7.03
N ARG A 250 -8.66 13.63 7.67
CA ARG A 250 -7.29 13.42 7.19
C ARG A 250 -7.22 12.69 5.86
N PHE A 251 -8.10 11.73 5.64
CA PHE A 251 -8.23 11.06 4.35
C PHE A 251 -8.67 12.04 3.26
N SER A 252 -9.68 12.88 3.52
CA SER A 252 -10.14 13.93 2.60
C SER A 252 -9.05 14.96 2.29
N LEU A 253 -8.23 15.34 3.27
CA LEU A 253 -7.07 16.22 3.04
C LEU A 253 -5.98 15.57 2.19
N THR A 254 -5.80 14.25 2.26
CA THR A 254 -4.77 13.56 1.46
C THR A 254 -5.03 13.69 -0.05
N SER A 255 -6.30 13.70 -0.48
CA SER A 255 -6.62 13.97 -1.89
C SER A 255 -6.31 15.40 -2.35
N LEU A 256 -6.11 16.33 -1.42
CA LEU A 256 -5.86 17.74 -1.67
C LEU A 256 -4.36 18.11 -1.63
N GLU A 257 -3.48 17.20 -1.19
CA GLU A 257 -2.04 17.43 -1.03
C GLU A 257 -1.35 17.87 -2.35
N SER A 258 -1.72 17.24 -3.46
CA SER A 258 -1.17 17.53 -4.79
C SER A 258 -2.02 18.52 -5.59
N ASP A 259 -2.99 19.19 -4.96
CA ASP A 259 -3.90 20.08 -5.67
C ASP A 259 -3.22 21.41 -6.05
N PRO A 260 -3.28 21.85 -7.32
CA PRO A 260 -2.67 23.11 -7.75
C PRO A 260 -3.24 24.36 -7.07
N CYS A 261 -4.51 24.31 -6.63
CA CYS A 261 -5.18 25.41 -5.95
C CYS A 261 -4.88 25.45 -4.45
N MET A 262 -4.14 24.48 -3.92
CA MET A 262 -3.80 24.38 -2.50
C MET A 262 -2.64 25.30 -2.12
N GLU A 263 -2.86 26.14 -1.11
CA GLU A 263 -1.76 26.85 -0.46
C GLU A 263 -1.01 25.88 0.47
N GLN A 264 0.15 25.42 -0.01
CA GLN A 264 0.94 24.37 0.65
C GLN A 264 1.30 24.72 2.11
N ASP A 265 1.59 25.99 2.41
CA ASP A 265 1.89 26.42 3.78
C ASP A 265 0.69 26.25 4.73
N LEU A 266 -0.54 26.54 4.26
CA LEU A 266 -1.77 26.33 5.03
C LEU A 266 -2.07 24.84 5.21
N PHE A 267 -1.85 24.05 4.15
CA PHE A 267 -2.02 22.60 4.18
C PHE A 267 -1.08 21.93 5.18
N ASP A 268 0.21 22.27 5.13
CA ASP A 268 1.24 21.74 6.03
C ASP A 268 0.95 22.10 7.49
N ASP A 269 0.54 23.35 7.77
CA ASP A 269 0.15 23.73 9.13
C ASP A 269 -1.09 22.97 9.60
N ALA A 270 -2.14 22.87 8.77
CA ALA A 270 -3.35 22.13 9.08
C ALA A 270 -3.07 20.64 9.40
N CYS A 271 -2.27 19.96 8.56
CA CYS A 271 -1.86 18.59 8.80
C CYS A 271 -1.03 18.45 10.08
N LYS A 272 -0.11 19.38 10.34
CA LYS A 272 0.70 19.39 11.56
C LYS A 272 -0.13 19.60 12.82
N GLN A 273 -1.06 20.55 12.83
CA GLN A 273 -1.95 20.80 13.96
C GLN A 273 -2.85 19.58 14.23
N MET A 274 -3.32 18.92 13.17
CA MET A 274 -4.11 17.70 13.30
C MET A 274 -3.30 16.53 13.86
N ASP A 275 -2.07 16.34 13.40
CA ASP A 275 -1.15 15.34 13.95
C ASP A 275 -0.81 15.60 15.41
N LEU A 276 -0.56 16.86 15.79
CA LEU A 276 -0.34 17.26 17.19
C LEU A 276 -1.57 17.01 18.06
N THR A 277 -2.75 17.32 17.55
CA THR A 277 -4.02 17.13 18.26
C THR A 277 -4.30 15.64 18.47
N ILE A 278 -4.16 14.82 17.43
CA ILE A 278 -4.27 13.35 17.53
C ILE A 278 -3.25 12.81 18.53
N ALA A 279 -1.98 13.22 18.45
CA ALA A 279 -0.95 12.76 19.38
C ALA A 279 -1.27 13.13 20.84
N SER A 280 -1.78 14.34 21.07
CA SER A 280 -2.16 14.82 22.40
C SER A 280 -3.36 14.08 23.00
N LEU A 281 -4.35 13.75 22.17
CA LEU A 281 -5.60 13.08 22.58
C LEU A 281 -5.43 11.56 22.71
N SER A 282 -4.56 10.98 21.89
CA SER A 282 -4.25 9.55 21.90
C SER A 282 -3.20 9.18 22.97
N GLY A 283 -2.62 10.15 23.69
CA GLY A 283 -1.51 9.90 24.63
C GLY A 283 -0.35 9.19 23.94
N GLY A 284 -0.03 9.59 22.71
CA GLY A 284 0.68 8.74 21.73
C GLY A 284 2.03 8.19 22.21
N PRO A 285 2.22 6.84 22.20
CA PRO A 285 3.49 6.20 22.53
C PRO A 285 4.55 6.37 21.42
N LEU A 286 5.83 6.29 21.82
CA LEU A 286 7.00 6.29 20.94
C LEU A 286 7.19 4.92 20.26
N PRO A 287 7.74 4.90 19.04
CA PRO A 287 7.85 3.65 18.30
C PRO A 287 9.19 2.92 18.48
N VAL A 288 9.08 1.58 18.37
CA VAL A 288 10.08 0.50 18.52
C VAL A 288 10.32 0.09 19.97
N GLY A 289 9.81 -1.07 20.36
CA GLY A 289 10.35 -1.90 21.46
C GLY A 289 10.58 -1.22 22.82
N ILE A 290 9.95 -0.08 23.06
CA ILE A 290 10.17 0.77 24.22
C ILE A 290 8.95 0.59 25.12
N SER A 291 9.16 -0.03 26.27
CA SER A 291 8.16 -0.06 27.34
C SER A 291 7.78 1.39 27.72
N ASP A 292 6.59 1.64 28.27
CA ASP A 292 6.17 2.99 28.73
C ASP A 292 7.26 3.71 29.57
N SER A 293 8.13 2.96 30.26
CA SER A 293 9.26 3.47 31.05
C SER A 293 10.46 4.00 30.25
N ASP A 294 10.63 3.58 29.00
CA ASP A 294 11.69 4.00 28.10
C ASP A 294 11.28 5.27 27.30
N VAL A 295 9.97 5.54 27.19
CA VAL A 295 9.40 6.74 26.56
C VAL A 295 9.81 8.01 27.31
N ASP A 296 9.73 7.95 28.65
CA ASP A 296 10.18 9.02 29.55
C ASP A 296 11.68 9.31 29.37
N ASN A 297 12.49 8.29 29.11
CA ASN A 297 13.94 8.44 28.91
C ASN A 297 14.32 8.96 27.52
N ALA A 298 13.61 8.60 26.45
CA ALA A 298 13.88 9.11 25.10
C ALA A 298 13.62 10.62 24.97
N SER A 299 12.63 11.14 25.71
CA SER A 299 12.34 12.58 25.81
C SER A 299 13.45 13.39 26.50
N SER A 300 14.31 12.72 27.30
CA SER A 300 15.41 13.35 28.02
C SER A 300 16.64 13.63 27.14
N ILE A 301 16.77 12.96 25.98
CA ILE A 301 17.86 13.18 25.03
C ILE A 301 17.58 14.45 24.22
N SER A 302 18.40 15.47 24.43
CA SER A 302 18.28 16.75 23.71
C SER A 302 18.59 16.57 22.21
N ASN A 303 18.00 17.42 21.36
CA ASN A 303 18.32 17.40 19.92
C ASN A 303 19.81 17.67 19.66
N ALA A 304 20.44 18.55 20.47
CA ALA A 304 21.86 18.88 20.33
C ALA A 304 22.78 17.69 20.59
N GLU A 305 22.47 16.88 21.61
CA GLU A 305 23.22 15.64 21.90
C GLU A 305 23.06 14.61 20.77
N ALA A 306 21.85 14.44 20.26
CA ALA A 306 21.60 13.55 19.13
C ALA A 306 22.30 14.01 17.85
N GLU A 307 22.35 15.33 17.58
CA GLU A 307 23.06 15.91 16.44
C GLU A 307 24.58 15.67 16.50
N GLU A 308 25.18 15.81 17.68
CA GLU A 308 26.60 15.47 17.87
C GLU A 308 26.83 13.96 17.69
N GLY A 309 25.91 13.14 18.20
CA GLY A 309 25.98 11.68 18.14
C GLY A 309 25.88 11.08 16.73
N ILE A 310 25.23 11.77 15.79
CA ILE A 310 25.10 11.31 14.38
C ILE A 310 26.21 11.82 13.47
N ALA A 311 27.13 12.66 13.95
CA ALA A 311 28.18 13.24 13.12
C ALA A 311 29.17 12.16 12.61
N ASN A 312 29.42 12.13 11.30
CA ASN A 312 30.32 11.17 10.64
C ASN A 312 29.88 9.70 10.83
N SER A 313 28.56 9.46 10.77
CA SER A 313 28.00 8.14 11.04
C SER A 313 28.56 7.04 10.14
N LEU A 314 28.71 7.32 8.85
CA LEU A 314 29.26 6.37 7.88
C LEU A 314 30.68 5.93 8.27
N GLN A 315 31.53 6.86 8.70
CA GLN A 315 32.88 6.56 9.14
C GLN A 315 32.88 5.68 10.41
N ALA A 316 32.00 5.97 11.36
CA ALA A 316 31.87 5.21 12.60
C ALA A 316 31.46 3.75 12.32
N ILE A 317 30.47 3.53 11.44
CA ILE A 317 29.99 2.20 11.03
C ILE A 317 31.10 1.41 10.32
N LEU A 318 31.79 2.04 9.36
CA LEU A 318 32.89 1.41 8.62
C LEU A 318 34.10 1.08 9.50
N ASN A 319 34.36 1.90 10.52
CA ASN A 319 35.40 1.60 11.50
C ASN A 319 35.00 0.45 12.40
N TYR A 320 33.73 0.38 12.81
CA TYR A 320 33.23 -0.72 13.63
C TYR A 320 33.25 -2.07 12.90
N SER A 321 32.89 -2.09 11.61
CA SER A 321 32.82 -3.30 10.78
C SER A 321 34.18 -3.97 10.56
N GLY A 322 35.27 -3.21 10.60
CA GLY A 322 36.63 -3.76 10.44
C GLY A 322 36.99 -4.19 9.01
N ILE A 323 36.25 -3.74 7.99
CA ILE A 323 36.58 -4.02 6.59
C ILE A 323 37.90 -3.32 6.15
N PRO A 324 38.60 -3.84 5.13
CA PRO A 324 39.82 -3.21 4.59
C PRO A 324 39.63 -1.75 4.15
N LEU A 325 40.68 -0.93 4.28
CA LEU A 325 40.62 0.50 3.96
C LEU A 325 40.18 0.79 2.52
N ALA A 326 40.70 0.02 1.54
CA ALA A 326 40.32 0.16 0.14
C ALA A 326 38.82 -0.06 -0.11
N ASP A 327 38.20 -0.97 0.65
CA ASP A 327 36.76 -1.23 0.57
C ASP A 327 35.96 -0.10 1.23
N LYS A 328 36.50 0.53 2.29
CA LYS A 328 35.87 1.71 2.92
C LYS A 328 35.77 2.88 1.95
N ASP A 329 36.86 3.18 1.24
CA ASP A 329 36.89 4.29 0.28
C ASP A 329 35.86 4.08 -0.84
N ALA A 330 35.77 2.86 -1.38
CA ALA A 330 34.78 2.50 -2.37
C ALA A 330 33.33 2.63 -1.83
N VAL A 331 33.07 2.28 -0.57
CA VAL A 331 31.75 2.48 0.04
C VAL A 331 31.42 3.96 0.15
N PHE A 332 32.36 4.78 0.62
CA PHE A 332 32.19 6.24 0.69
C PHE A 332 31.82 6.84 -0.66
N GLU A 333 32.57 6.49 -1.72
CA GLU A 333 32.29 6.98 -3.07
C GLU A 333 30.89 6.59 -3.55
N ASN A 334 30.49 5.33 -3.32
CA ASN A 334 29.17 4.84 -3.73
C ASN A 334 28.03 5.54 -2.96
N VAL A 335 28.17 5.74 -1.64
CA VAL A 335 27.16 6.44 -0.83
C VAL A 335 27.03 7.90 -1.25
N ARG A 336 28.15 8.59 -1.51
CA ARG A 336 28.12 9.99 -2.01
C ARG A 336 27.60 10.09 -3.44
N ALA A 337 27.83 9.07 -4.28
CA ALA A 337 27.22 8.99 -5.61
C ALA A 337 25.70 8.81 -5.52
N PHE A 338 25.22 7.99 -4.58
CA PHE A 338 23.79 7.79 -4.33
C PHE A 338 23.10 9.03 -3.78
N GLU A 339 23.74 9.74 -2.85
CA GLU A 339 23.26 11.02 -2.31
C GLU A 339 22.98 12.04 -3.43
N LYS A 340 23.87 12.09 -4.44
CA LYS A 340 23.82 13.03 -5.58
C LYS A 340 22.86 12.62 -6.69
N LEU A 341 22.18 11.47 -6.60
CA LEU A 341 21.20 11.07 -7.61
C LEU A 341 19.99 12.02 -7.58
N PRO A 342 19.54 12.57 -8.73
CA PRO A 342 18.34 13.41 -8.80
C PRO A 342 17.08 12.67 -8.35
N ASP A 343 16.97 11.40 -8.75
CA ASP A 343 15.94 10.47 -8.31
C ASP A 343 16.60 9.15 -7.85
N ARG A 344 16.52 8.90 -6.54
CA ARG A 344 17.05 7.70 -5.88
C ARG A 344 16.18 6.45 -6.10
N ALA A 345 14.95 6.64 -6.57
CA ALA A 345 14.04 5.58 -7.00
C ALA A 345 14.07 5.37 -8.53
N SER A 346 14.98 6.03 -9.25
CA SER A 346 15.10 5.88 -10.70
C SER A 346 15.40 4.45 -11.12
N THR A 347 14.83 4.07 -12.26
CA THR A 347 15.08 2.78 -12.91
C THR A 347 16.16 2.84 -13.98
N ASP A 348 16.92 3.94 -14.05
CA ASP A 348 18.03 4.08 -15.00
C ASP A 348 19.20 3.16 -14.65
N ASP A 349 19.96 2.76 -15.67
CA ASP A 349 21.05 1.79 -15.50
C ASP A 349 22.17 2.32 -14.57
N ASN A 350 22.41 3.63 -14.53
CA ASN A 350 23.36 4.24 -13.61
C ASN A 350 22.90 4.13 -12.15
N ALA A 351 21.65 4.51 -11.86
CA ALA A 351 21.07 4.42 -10.53
C ALA A 351 21.04 2.96 -10.04
N ARG A 352 20.61 2.02 -10.90
CA ARG A 352 20.63 0.57 -10.60
C ARG A 352 22.04 0.06 -10.30
N LYS A 353 23.06 0.52 -11.03
CA LYS A 353 24.46 0.10 -10.80
C LYS A 353 24.94 0.56 -9.42
N ILE A 354 24.66 1.81 -9.05
CA ILE A 354 24.99 2.38 -7.74
C ILE A 354 24.25 1.60 -6.64
N CYS A 355 22.93 1.41 -6.75
CA CYS A 355 22.14 0.68 -5.75
C CYS A 355 22.62 -0.78 -5.58
N ARG A 356 23.04 -1.46 -6.65
CA ARG A 356 23.63 -2.81 -6.55
C ARG A 356 24.97 -2.83 -5.84
N ALA A 357 25.86 -1.87 -6.14
CA ALA A 357 27.15 -1.75 -5.47
C ALA A 357 26.96 -1.48 -3.97
N ILE A 358 26.06 -0.56 -3.62
CA ILE A 358 25.66 -0.27 -2.24
C ILE A 358 25.06 -1.50 -1.57
N SER A 359 24.13 -2.20 -2.22
CA SER A 359 23.47 -3.36 -1.62
C SER A 359 24.47 -4.47 -1.27
N SER A 360 25.44 -4.73 -2.16
CA SER A 360 26.51 -5.70 -1.91
C SER A 360 27.36 -5.30 -0.71
N ALA A 361 27.79 -4.04 -0.67
CA ALA A 361 28.60 -3.51 0.41
C ALA A 361 27.83 -3.49 1.75
N PHE A 362 26.56 -3.07 1.71
CA PHE A 362 25.67 -3.03 2.87
C PHE A 362 25.55 -4.40 3.52
N ASN A 363 25.24 -5.46 2.75
CA ASN A 363 25.07 -6.80 3.30
C ASN A 363 26.36 -7.32 3.96
N GLN A 364 27.51 -7.02 3.36
CA GLN A 364 28.81 -7.37 3.91
C GLN A 364 29.09 -6.60 5.22
N ILE A 365 28.89 -5.28 5.23
CA ILE A 365 29.09 -4.43 6.42
C ILE A 365 28.12 -4.84 7.53
N TYR A 366 26.85 -5.09 7.20
CA TYR A 366 25.82 -5.56 8.13
C TYR A 366 26.27 -6.85 8.80
N SER A 367 26.74 -7.82 8.00
CA SER A 367 27.22 -9.10 8.52
C SER A 367 28.41 -8.93 9.46
N PHE A 368 29.39 -8.08 9.14
CA PHE A 368 30.53 -7.83 10.02
C PHE A 368 30.14 -7.10 11.32
N CYS A 369 29.34 -6.03 11.20
CA CYS A 369 28.85 -5.29 12.35
C CYS A 369 28.01 -6.17 13.27
N ALA A 370 27.05 -6.93 12.73
CA ALA A 370 26.17 -7.78 13.52
C ALA A 370 26.96 -8.86 14.28
N LYS A 371 27.89 -9.55 13.62
CA LYS A 371 28.72 -10.59 14.27
C LYS A 371 29.56 -10.07 15.42
N LYS A 372 30.08 -8.84 15.30
CA LYS A 372 30.80 -8.19 16.38
C LYS A 372 29.84 -7.75 17.48
N ALA A 373 28.74 -7.11 17.10
CA ALA A 373 27.74 -6.53 17.99
C ALA A 373 27.03 -7.57 18.88
N VAL A 374 26.76 -8.79 18.38
CA VAL A 374 26.14 -9.84 19.22
C VAL A 374 27.03 -10.28 20.39
N THR A 375 28.33 -10.01 20.34
CA THR A 375 29.29 -10.32 21.42
C THR A 375 29.78 -9.09 22.17
N ASP A 376 29.45 -7.90 21.69
CA ASP A 376 29.98 -6.63 22.20
C ASP A 376 28.95 -6.00 23.14
N PRO A 377 29.26 -5.84 24.45
CA PRO A 377 28.34 -5.20 25.38
C PRO A 377 28.16 -3.69 25.13
N ASN A 378 29.06 -3.05 24.38
CA ASN A 378 29.11 -1.59 24.21
C ASN A 378 29.02 -1.19 22.74
N VAL A 379 27.94 -1.57 22.06
CA VAL A 379 27.68 -1.20 20.67
C VAL A 379 27.37 0.31 20.58
N PRO A 380 28.12 1.10 19.77
CA PRO A 380 27.82 2.52 19.57
C PRO A 380 26.40 2.73 19.01
N VAL A 381 25.73 3.81 19.42
CA VAL A 381 24.33 4.10 19.02
C VAL A 381 24.17 4.15 17.50
N VAL A 382 25.12 4.76 16.78
CA VAL A 382 25.12 4.80 15.32
C VAL A 382 25.17 3.40 14.69
N VAL A 383 25.91 2.47 15.29
CA VAL A 383 25.95 1.07 14.83
C VAL A 383 24.62 0.37 15.14
N LYS A 384 23.98 0.67 16.28
CA LYS A 384 22.61 0.20 16.57
C LYS A 384 21.63 0.74 15.52
N MET A 385 21.68 2.02 15.17
CA MET A 385 20.84 2.61 14.12
C MET A 385 21.02 1.87 12.78
N PHE A 386 22.25 1.53 12.42
CA PHE A 386 22.52 0.72 11.23
C PHE A 386 21.90 -0.68 11.30
N LEU A 387 22.07 -1.36 12.43
CA LEU A 387 21.58 -2.73 12.63
C LEU A 387 20.06 -2.82 12.70
N TYR A 388 19.39 -1.85 13.34
CA TYR A 388 17.94 -1.84 13.51
C TYR A 388 17.19 -1.19 12.35
N PHE A 389 17.73 -0.12 11.77
CA PHE A 389 16.97 0.74 10.83
C PHE A 389 17.57 0.79 9.42
N GLY A 390 18.74 0.19 9.18
CA GLY A 390 19.44 0.31 7.89
C GLY A 390 20.04 1.70 7.66
N TYR A 391 20.21 2.48 8.73
CA TYR A 391 20.82 3.80 8.70
C TYR A 391 22.34 3.75 8.43
N MET A 392 22.85 4.57 7.51
CA MET A 392 24.30 4.63 7.24
C MET A 392 24.90 6.04 7.26
N ASP A 393 24.18 7.07 6.81
CA ASP A 393 24.73 8.40 6.64
C ASP A 393 23.64 9.46 6.90
N GLU A 394 23.99 10.48 7.68
CA GLU A 394 23.10 11.57 8.09
C GLU A 394 22.60 12.43 6.91
N ALA A 395 23.38 12.59 5.84
CA ALA A 395 22.96 13.37 4.67
C ALA A 395 21.97 12.60 3.80
N VAL A 396 22.14 11.27 3.69
CA VAL A 396 21.22 10.40 2.94
C VAL A 396 19.89 10.22 3.70
N ALA A 397 19.96 10.03 5.01
CA ALA A 397 18.79 9.85 5.87
C ALA A 397 17.98 11.13 6.08
N GLY A 398 18.62 12.30 5.97
CA GLY A 398 18.07 13.58 6.41
C GLY A 398 18.33 13.78 7.91
N ARG A 399 18.79 14.98 8.30
CA ARG A 399 19.24 15.26 9.67
C ARG A 399 18.15 15.06 10.71
N ASP A 400 16.95 15.56 10.45
CA ASP A 400 15.83 15.48 11.41
C ASP A 400 15.42 14.03 11.66
N MET A 401 15.38 13.21 10.60
CA MET A 401 15.11 11.78 10.71
C MET A 401 16.23 11.03 11.42
N ALA A 402 17.50 11.37 11.13
CA ALA A 402 18.65 10.79 11.81
C ALA A 402 18.63 11.08 13.32
N VAL A 403 18.26 12.30 13.74
CA VAL A 403 18.09 12.67 15.14
C VAL A 403 16.98 11.84 15.80
N GLN A 404 15.85 11.64 15.13
CA GLN A 404 14.76 10.80 15.66
C GLN A 404 15.20 9.34 15.82
N LEU A 405 15.83 8.76 14.80
CA LEU A 405 16.36 7.39 14.85
C LEU A 405 17.42 7.22 15.94
N TYR A 406 18.25 8.24 16.18
CA TYR A 406 19.26 8.21 17.24
C TYR A 406 18.61 8.07 18.61
N LYS A 407 17.59 8.89 18.89
CA LYS A 407 16.87 8.85 20.17
C LYS A 407 16.24 7.48 20.42
N ILE A 408 15.62 6.89 19.39
CA ILE A 408 15.01 5.56 19.47
C ILE A 408 16.11 4.50 19.73
N ALA A 409 17.19 4.49 18.94
CA ALA A 409 18.27 3.51 19.08
C ALA A 409 19.03 3.61 20.42
N ALA A 410 19.11 4.81 20.99
CA ALA A 410 19.81 5.05 22.25
C ALA A 410 19.12 4.38 23.44
N VAL A 411 17.79 4.38 23.46
CA VAL A 411 16.99 3.80 24.56
C VAL A 411 16.50 2.38 24.29
N HIS A 412 16.59 1.90 23.04
CA HIS A 412 16.13 0.56 22.66
C HIS A 412 16.74 -0.53 23.54
N LYS A 413 15.89 -1.42 24.03
CA LYS A 413 16.24 -2.64 24.75
C LYS A 413 15.60 -3.83 24.06
N ALA A 414 16.33 -4.94 24.01
CA ALA A 414 15.77 -6.19 23.52
C ALA A 414 14.61 -6.62 24.44
N ASP A 415 13.43 -6.80 23.87
CA ASP A 415 12.30 -7.41 24.55
C ASP A 415 12.41 -8.94 24.43
N ASP A 416 12.84 -9.57 25.50
CA ASP A 416 13.12 -11.00 25.57
C ASP A 416 11.85 -11.87 25.63
N ASP A 417 10.68 -11.29 25.94
CA ASP A 417 9.42 -12.02 26.16
C ASP A 417 8.40 -11.85 25.02
N SER A 418 8.72 -11.05 24.00
CA SER A 418 7.86 -10.86 22.83
C SER A 418 8.09 -11.89 21.72
N ASN A 419 7.07 -12.07 20.87
CA ASN A 419 7.17 -12.74 19.58
C ASN A 419 7.47 -11.75 18.43
N VAL A 420 7.97 -10.54 18.70
CA VAL A 420 8.28 -9.53 17.67
C VAL A 420 9.71 -9.07 17.84
N TYR A 421 10.55 -9.41 16.86
CA TYR A 421 11.99 -9.18 16.92
C TYR A 421 12.41 -8.21 15.83
N PRO A 422 12.99 -7.05 16.16
CA PRO A 422 13.91 -6.41 15.22
C PRO A 422 14.98 -7.41 14.77
N PHE A 423 15.40 -7.36 13.50
CA PHE A 423 16.26 -8.42 12.94
C PHE A 423 17.55 -8.63 13.73
N PHE A 424 18.15 -7.57 14.29
CA PHE A 424 19.33 -7.73 15.14
C PHE A 424 19.02 -8.45 16.46
N ASP A 425 17.87 -8.20 17.08
CA ASP A 425 17.43 -8.93 18.28
C ASP A 425 17.13 -10.40 17.95
N TRP A 426 16.63 -10.68 16.75
CA TRP A 426 16.50 -12.05 16.23
C TRP A 426 17.86 -12.77 16.13
N LEU A 427 18.90 -12.08 15.63
CA LEU A 427 20.27 -12.63 15.61
C LEU A 427 20.81 -12.86 17.02
N CYS A 428 20.53 -11.96 17.97
CA CYS A 428 20.86 -12.15 19.38
C CYS A 428 20.15 -13.37 19.98
N ALA A 429 18.86 -13.58 19.68
CA ALA A 429 18.11 -14.74 20.13
C ALA A 429 18.66 -16.07 19.57
N ILE A 430 19.13 -16.07 18.32
CA ILE A 430 19.85 -17.21 17.72
C ILE A 430 21.17 -17.44 18.45
N TYR A 431 21.98 -16.39 18.65
CA TYR A 431 23.26 -16.49 19.33
C TYR A 431 23.14 -17.05 20.76
N GLN A 432 22.09 -16.64 21.47
CA GLN A 432 21.76 -17.11 22.82
C GLN A 432 21.17 -18.53 22.84
N GLY A 433 20.88 -19.13 21.68
CA GLY A 433 20.26 -20.45 21.57
C GLY A 433 18.77 -20.48 21.96
N LYS A 434 18.11 -19.31 22.03
CA LYS A 434 16.66 -19.21 22.28
C LYS A 434 15.84 -19.58 21.03
N LYS A 435 16.39 -19.32 19.84
CA LYS A 435 15.76 -19.56 18.53
C LYS A 435 16.75 -20.24 17.58
N GLU A 436 16.25 -20.98 16.59
CA GLU A 436 17.08 -21.58 15.53
C GLU A 436 17.09 -20.73 14.25
N PRO A 437 18.12 -20.80 13.40
CA PRO A 437 18.16 -20.11 12.09
C PRO A 437 17.03 -20.52 11.15
N SER A 438 16.70 -19.66 10.19
CA SER A 438 15.60 -19.84 9.23
C SER A 438 16.01 -20.74 8.09
N ARG A 439 15.03 -21.35 7.43
CA ARG A 439 15.29 -22.09 6.20
C ARG A 439 15.85 -21.15 5.14
N ASN A 440 16.75 -21.66 4.31
CA ASN A 440 17.23 -20.94 3.15
C ASN A 440 16.19 -20.99 2.00
N GLU A 441 16.52 -20.38 0.85
CA GLU A 441 15.66 -20.35 -0.34
C GLU A 441 15.32 -21.73 -0.93
N PHE A 442 16.05 -22.78 -0.54
CA PHE A 442 15.83 -24.16 -0.95
C PHE A 442 15.05 -24.98 0.09
N GLU A 443 14.41 -24.31 1.05
CA GLU A 443 13.70 -24.92 2.18
C GLU A 443 14.57 -25.80 3.10
N GLN A 444 15.90 -25.65 3.07
CA GLN A 444 16.82 -26.40 3.94
C GLN A 444 17.07 -25.64 5.24
N ASP A 445 16.99 -26.33 6.38
CA ASP A 445 17.38 -25.75 7.66
C ASP A 445 18.92 -25.79 7.84
N TYR A 446 19.40 -25.18 8.94
CA TYR A 446 20.83 -25.14 9.25
C TYR A 446 21.44 -26.54 9.35
N THR A 447 20.74 -27.46 10.02
CA THR A 447 21.22 -28.83 10.25
C THR A 447 21.31 -29.61 8.94
N ASP A 448 20.31 -29.51 8.07
CA ASP A 448 20.28 -30.12 6.74
C ASP A 448 21.40 -29.55 5.85
N SER A 449 21.67 -28.24 5.94
CA SER A 449 22.73 -27.56 5.18
C SER A 449 24.13 -28.03 5.59
N ILE A 450 24.42 -28.12 6.89
CA ILE A 450 25.70 -28.65 7.38
C ILE A 450 25.84 -30.14 7.01
N HIS A 451 24.76 -30.91 7.12
CA HIS A 451 24.78 -32.33 6.74
C HIS A 451 25.08 -32.51 5.24
N ALA A 452 24.52 -31.66 4.37
CA ALA A 452 24.79 -31.67 2.94
C ALA A 452 26.27 -31.37 2.63
N LEU A 453 26.94 -30.51 3.40
CA LEU A 453 28.38 -30.26 3.27
C LEU A 453 29.21 -31.51 3.60
N LYS A 454 28.80 -32.27 4.61
CA LYS A 454 29.45 -33.55 4.94
C LYS A 454 29.25 -34.60 3.86
N VAL A 455 28.00 -34.78 3.39
CA VAL A 455 27.69 -35.76 2.33
C VAL A 455 28.43 -35.44 1.03
N SER A 456 28.68 -34.16 0.76
CA SER A 456 29.48 -33.71 -0.38
C SER A 456 31.01 -33.74 -0.14
N ASN A 457 31.48 -34.30 0.98
CA ASN A 457 32.88 -34.37 1.40
C ASN A 457 33.59 -33.01 1.50
N LYS A 458 32.84 -31.92 1.73
CA LYS A 458 33.41 -30.58 1.97
C LYS A 458 33.86 -30.38 3.42
N ILE A 459 33.26 -31.13 4.35
CA ILE A 459 33.61 -31.15 5.78
C ILE A 459 33.65 -32.59 6.30
N THR A 460 34.39 -32.80 7.38
CA THR A 460 34.47 -34.06 8.12
C THR A 460 33.34 -34.21 9.14
N ALA A 461 33.15 -35.42 9.68
CA ALA A 461 32.18 -35.66 10.76
C ALA A 461 32.55 -34.97 12.09
N ALA A 462 33.83 -34.64 12.30
CA ALA A 462 34.26 -33.87 13.47
C ALA A 462 33.88 -32.39 13.31
N GLU A 463 34.14 -31.82 12.13
CA GLU A 463 33.79 -30.44 11.78
C GLU A 463 32.26 -30.24 11.73
N GLU A 464 31.48 -31.24 11.27
CA GLU A 464 30.01 -31.21 11.32
C GLU A 464 29.50 -30.93 12.74
N ARG A 465 30.04 -31.65 13.74
CA ARG A 465 29.62 -31.48 15.13
C ARG A 465 30.05 -30.13 15.70
N GLU A 466 31.26 -29.68 15.38
CA GLU A 466 31.73 -28.35 15.81
C GLU A 466 30.86 -27.22 15.25
N LEU A 467 30.48 -27.30 13.97
CA LEU A 467 29.62 -26.31 13.33
C LEU A 467 28.19 -26.32 13.93
N LEU A 468 27.65 -27.49 14.27
CA LEU A 468 26.32 -27.60 14.86
C LEU A 468 26.22 -26.99 16.27
N GLU A 469 27.32 -27.04 17.05
CA GLU A 469 27.38 -26.49 18.41
C GLU A 469 27.76 -25.00 18.43
N ASN A 470 28.34 -24.47 17.34
CA ASN A 470 28.81 -23.09 17.27
C ASN A 470 27.68 -22.09 16.99
N GLN A 471 27.27 -21.34 18.01
CA GLN A 471 26.20 -20.33 17.90
C GLN A 471 26.54 -19.18 16.95
N LEU A 472 27.80 -18.77 16.86
CA LEU A 472 28.20 -17.72 15.93
C LEU A 472 28.06 -18.18 14.48
N LYS A 473 28.27 -19.47 14.20
CA LYS A 473 28.06 -20.06 12.88
C LYS A 473 26.59 -20.11 12.47
N LYS A 474 25.68 -20.30 13.44
CA LYS A 474 24.23 -20.18 13.23
C LYS A 474 23.83 -18.75 12.85
N VAL A 475 24.39 -17.74 13.52
CA VAL A 475 24.20 -16.32 13.19
C VAL A 475 24.74 -16.01 11.79
N GLU A 476 25.93 -16.50 11.45
CA GLU A 476 26.52 -16.37 10.11
C GLU A 476 25.61 -16.95 9.03
N TYR A 477 25.03 -18.13 9.28
CA TYR A 477 24.11 -18.76 8.35
C TYR A 477 22.85 -17.90 8.10
N GLU A 478 22.26 -17.30 9.14
CA GLU A 478 21.10 -16.40 9.00
C GLU A 478 21.44 -15.14 8.17
N LEU A 479 22.61 -14.55 8.44
CA LEU A 479 23.11 -13.37 7.75
C LEU A 479 23.42 -13.63 6.26
N GLU A 480 23.88 -14.83 5.92
CA GLU A 480 24.25 -15.18 4.54
C GLU A 480 23.05 -15.65 3.71
N ASN A 481 22.13 -16.42 4.31
CA ASN A 481 21.10 -17.14 3.56
C ASN A 481 19.71 -16.49 3.63
N VAL A 482 19.44 -15.68 4.66
CA VAL A 482 18.09 -15.14 4.92
C VAL A 482 18.09 -13.64 4.74
N PHE A 483 19.03 -12.94 5.38
CA PHE A 483 19.06 -11.48 5.39
C PHE A 483 19.03 -10.84 3.98
N PRO A 484 19.90 -11.19 3.02
CA PRO A 484 19.97 -10.48 1.74
C PRO A 484 18.68 -10.61 0.93
N SER A 485 18.08 -11.79 0.94
CA SER A 485 16.89 -12.12 0.16
C SER A 485 15.63 -11.60 0.82
N VAL A 486 15.45 -11.83 2.12
CA VAL A 486 14.24 -11.41 2.85
C VAL A 486 14.19 -9.89 3.02
N ASN A 487 15.31 -9.23 3.28
CA ASN A 487 15.39 -7.77 3.35
C ASN A 487 14.97 -7.14 2.01
N LYS A 488 15.34 -7.77 0.88
CA LYS A 488 14.91 -7.35 -0.46
C LYS A 488 13.44 -7.65 -0.76
N ILE A 489 12.93 -8.80 -0.31
CA ILE A 489 11.54 -9.21 -0.54
C ILE A 489 10.57 -8.28 0.20
N THR A 490 10.86 -7.97 1.47
CA THR A 490 10.04 -7.09 2.33
C THR A 490 10.09 -5.63 1.89
N TYR A 491 11.21 -5.17 1.32
CA TYR A 491 11.29 -3.88 0.62
C TYR A 491 10.27 -3.75 -0.52
N GLY A 492 9.94 -4.86 -1.18
CA GLY A 492 8.87 -4.99 -2.18
C GLY A 492 9.15 -4.37 -3.56
N ARG A 493 10.02 -3.36 -3.64
CA ARG A 493 10.46 -2.72 -4.91
C ARG A 493 11.79 -3.30 -5.39
N ILE A 494 11.74 -4.51 -5.96
CA ILE A 494 12.93 -5.33 -6.31
C ILE A 494 13.88 -4.60 -7.29
N SER A 495 13.34 -3.84 -8.25
CA SER A 495 14.11 -3.15 -9.31
C SER A 495 14.91 -1.96 -8.80
N THR A 496 14.46 -1.33 -7.72
CA THR A 496 15.04 -0.11 -7.10
C THR A 496 15.52 -0.37 -5.68
N TYR A 497 15.75 -1.64 -5.34
CA TYR A 497 16.16 -2.05 -4.00
C TYR A 497 17.50 -1.40 -3.63
N CYS A 498 17.48 -0.67 -2.52
CA CYS A 498 18.64 -0.15 -1.83
C CYS A 498 18.37 -0.27 -0.32
N PRO A 499 19.19 -1.00 0.44
CA PRO A 499 18.93 -1.24 1.87
C PRO A 499 19.24 -0.04 2.77
N ILE A 500 19.85 1.03 2.23
CA ILE A 500 20.16 2.24 3.00
C ILE A 500 18.87 3.01 3.28
N PHE A 501 18.66 3.36 4.55
CA PHE A 501 17.63 4.30 4.96
C PHE A 501 17.88 5.67 4.31
N SER A 502 16.88 6.18 3.59
CA SER A 502 16.94 7.46 2.85
C SER A 502 15.65 8.24 3.09
N SER A 503 15.77 9.55 3.30
CA SER A 503 14.61 10.45 3.50
C SER A 503 13.57 10.33 2.38
N HIS A 504 14.02 10.19 1.12
CA HIS A 504 13.13 10.03 -0.03
C HIS A 504 12.24 8.78 0.00
N ASN A 505 12.59 7.77 0.79
CA ASN A 505 11.82 6.53 0.85
C ASN A 505 10.71 6.57 1.92
N VAL A 506 10.68 7.60 2.78
CA VAL A 506 9.74 7.72 3.89
C VAL A 506 8.81 8.90 3.60
N PRO A 507 7.49 8.70 3.40
CA PRO A 507 6.52 9.80 3.35
C PRO A 507 6.53 10.56 4.69
N ALA A 508 6.23 11.86 4.67
CA ALA A 508 6.62 12.91 5.61
C ALA A 508 6.62 12.65 7.15
N SER A 509 6.10 11.53 7.67
CA SER A 509 6.08 11.19 9.09
C SER A 509 6.62 9.77 9.39
N LEU A 510 7.81 9.71 10.00
CA LEU A 510 8.47 8.47 10.45
C LEU A 510 7.63 7.66 11.45
N SER A 511 6.88 8.34 12.31
CA SER A 511 6.06 7.73 13.37
C SER A 511 4.86 6.94 12.85
N LYS A 512 4.42 7.19 11.61
CA LYS A 512 3.29 6.48 11.00
C LYS A 512 3.69 5.22 10.25
N SER A 513 4.92 5.18 9.72
CA SER A 513 5.40 4.03 8.93
C SER A 513 6.09 2.97 9.78
N ILE A 514 6.54 3.29 10.97
CA ILE A 514 7.26 2.37 11.83
C ILE A 514 6.34 1.29 12.41
N VAL A 515 6.81 0.04 12.38
CA VAL A 515 6.06 -1.12 12.89
C VAL A 515 6.33 -1.27 14.38
N GLU A 516 5.31 -1.01 15.19
CA GLU A 516 5.36 -1.13 16.64
C GLU A 516 4.97 -2.53 17.12
N HIS A 517 5.60 -2.97 18.21
CA HIS A 517 5.32 -4.25 18.87
C HIS A 517 3.83 -4.39 19.21
N ASP A 518 3.25 -3.40 19.88
CA ASP A 518 1.89 -3.47 20.39
C ASP A 518 0.86 -3.48 19.27
N LYS A 519 1.11 -2.74 18.18
CA LYS A 519 0.26 -2.79 16.98
C LYS A 519 0.31 -4.17 16.30
N VAL A 520 1.48 -4.82 16.24
CA VAL A 520 1.58 -6.19 15.71
C VAL A 520 0.77 -7.17 16.57
N LYS A 521 0.87 -7.03 17.90
CA LYS A 521 0.11 -7.84 18.84
C LYS A 521 -1.39 -7.60 18.72
N GLU A 522 -1.83 -6.34 18.71
CA GLU A 522 -3.23 -5.93 18.54
C GLU A 522 -3.84 -6.52 17.26
N VAL A 523 -3.13 -6.40 16.13
CA VAL A 523 -3.59 -6.96 14.86
C VAL A 523 -3.63 -8.49 14.90
N THR A 524 -2.67 -9.13 15.55
CA THR A 524 -2.65 -10.59 15.73
C THR A 524 -3.82 -11.06 16.60
N ASP A 525 -4.13 -10.33 17.67
CA ASP A 525 -5.27 -10.58 18.54
C ASP A 525 -6.59 -10.34 17.81
N TYR A 526 -6.68 -9.33 16.94
CA TYR A 526 -7.81 -9.14 16.03
C TYR A 526 -8.01 -10.34 15.12
N VAL A 527 -6.93 -10.86 14.51
CA VAL A 527 -6.99 -12.07 13.67
C VAL A 527 -7.59 -13.22 14.47
N LEU A 528 -7.13 -13.46 15.70
CA LEU A 528 -7.64 -14.52 16.56
C LEU A 528 -9.07 -14.26 17.08
N SER A 529 -9.48 -13.00 17.21
CA SER A 529 -10.86 -12.67 17.57
C SER A 529 -11.84 -12.99 16.44
N VAL A 530 -11.37 -12.99 15.18
CA VAL A 530 -12.18 -13.34 14.02
C VAL A 530 -12.02 -14.81 13.69
N ASP A 531 -10.80 -15.26 13.44
CA ASP A 531 -10.40 -16.59 13.00
C ASP A 531 -9.55 -17.28 14.07
N TYR A 532 -10.21 -17.72 15.13
CA TYR A 532 -9.57 -18.24 16.35
C TYR A 532 -8.69 -19.47 16.15
N SER A 533 -8.87 -20.19 15.04
CA SER A 533 -8.08 -21.37 14.70
C SER A 533 -6.83 -21.06 13.89
N ALA A 534 -6.55 -19.77 13.58
CA ALA A 534 -5.48 -19.36 12.67
C ALA A 534 -4.12 -19.92 13.09
N TYR A 535 -3.85 -19.92 14.39
CA TYR A 535 -2.61 -20.39 14.96
C TYR A 535 -2.76 -21.62 15.86
N ALA A 536 -3.91 -22.30 15.80
CA ALA A 536 -4.13 -23.54 16.52
C ALA A 536 -3.41 -24.70 15.81
N ARG A 537 -2.72 -25.55 16.57
CA ARG A 537 -2.01 -26.74 16.09
C ARG A 537 -2.60 -27.99 16.72
N GLU A 538 -3.00 -28.92 15.88
CA GLU A 538 -3.40 -30.24 16.31
C GLU A 538 -2.15 -31.07 16.70
N ILE A 539 -2.08 -31.49 17.95
CA ILE A 539 -1.01 -32.34 18.49
C ILE A 539 -1.58 -33.64 19.05
N LEU A 540 -0.77 -34.70 18.99
CA LEU A 540 -1.13 -35.98 19.57
C LEU A 540 -0.92 -35.95 21.10
N TYR A 541 -2.01 -36.03 21.85
CA TYR A 541 -2.01 -36.21 23.29
C TYR A 541 -2.24 -37.68 23.66
N SER A 542 -1.51 -38.16 24.65
CA SER A 542 -1.61 -39.52 25.15
C SER A 542 -1.49 -39.51 26.67
N ASN A 543 -2.51 -40.04 27.34
CA ASN A 543 -2.50 -40.21 28.78
C ASN A 543 -3.14 -41.57 29.15
N PRO A 544 -2.35 -42.66 29.12
CA PRO A 544 -2.85 -44.00 29.40
C PRO A 544 -3.43 -44.16 30.81
N LYS A 545 -3.01 -43.32 31.78
CA LYS A 545 -3.47 -43.37 33.17
C LYS A 545 -4.96 -43.05 33.31
N ILE A 546 -5.50 -42.25 32.39
CA ILE A 546 -6.92 -41.88 32.34
C ILE A 546 -7.69 -42.65 31.26
N GLY A 547 -7.08 -43.67 30.65
CA GLY A 547 -7.67 -44.47 29.58
C GLY A 547 -7.66 -43.79 28.20
N LEU A 548 -6.93 -42.68 28.03
CA LEU A 548 -6.82 -41.96 26.77
C LEU A 548 -5.52 -42.36 26.05
N ASN A 549 -5.61 -43.35 25.16
CA ASN A 549 -4.42 -43.88 24.48
C ASN A 549 -3.79 -42.87 23.53
N LYS A 550 -4.58 -42.31 22.61
CA LYS A 550 -4.13 -41.33 21.62
C LYS A 550 -5.33 -40.50 21.20
N ASP A 551 -5.21 -39.19 21.33
CA ASP A 551 -6.21 -38.25 20.86
C ASP A 551 -5.54 -36.99 20.31
N PHE A 552 -6.27 -36.21 19.52
CA PHE A 552 -5.80 -34.95 19.01
C PHE A 552 -6.37 -33.79 19.84
N VAL A 553 -5.47 -32.89 20.26
CA VAL A 553 -5.81 -31.67 21.01
C VAL A 553 -5.14 -30.47 20.36
N HIS A 554 -5.70 -29.29 20.57
CA HIS A 554 -5.22 -28.04 20.01
C HIS A 554 -4.34 -27.28 20.99
N ILE A 555 -3.22 -26.76 20.48
CA ILE A 555 -2.39 -25.78 21.18
C ILE A 555 -2.23 -24.54 20.32
N ASP A 556 -2.26 -23.36 20.94
CA ASP A 556 -2.01 -22.11 20.26
C ASP A 556 -0.49 -21.89 20.11
N VAL A 557 -0.03 -21.68 18.87
CA VAL A 557 1.38 -21.42 18.55
C VAL A 557 1.47 -20.18 17.67
N LEU A 558 1.72 -19.04 18.33
CA LEU A 558 1.81 -17.73 17.71
C LEU A 558 3.04 -17.61 16.79
N PRO A 559 2.96 -16.79 15.73
CA PRO A 559 4.09 -16.49 14.84
C PRO A 559 5.18 -15.72 15.56
N ASP A 560 6.44 -15.95 15.18
CA ASP A 560 7.54 -15.02 15.42
C ASP A 560 7.56 -14.00 14.27
N PHE A 561 7.28 -12.73 14.58
CA PHE A 561 7.43 -11.60 13.68
C PHE A 561 8.86 -11.09 13.71
N ILE A 562 9.46 -10.88 12.54
CA ILE A 562 10.84 -10.41 12.40
C ILE A 562 10.82 -9.14 11.56
N LEU A 563 11.31 -8.03 12.12
CA LEU A 563 11.32 -6.71 11.51
C LEU A 563 12.67 -6.43 10.86
N LEU A 564 12.69 -6.36 9.53
CA LEU A 564 13.86 -6.18 8.71
C LEU A 564 14.24 -4.69 8.66
N PRO A 565 15.55 -4.34 8.67
CA PRO A 565 16.05 -2.97 8.70
C PRO A 565 15.94 -2.30 7.32
N ASN A 566 14.71 -2.07 6.86
CA ASN A 566 14.42 -1.42 5.59
C ASN A 566 13.07 -0.67 5.61
N VAL A 567 12.86 0.14 4.56
CA VAL A 567 11.61 0.85 4.28
C VAL A 567 10.87 0.14 3.14
N GLY A 568 9.92 -0.71 3.50
CA GLY A 568 9.27 -1.65 2.59
C GLY A 568 7.76 -1.49 2.49
N VAL A 569 7.14 -2.22 1.58
CA VAL A 569 5.70 -2.10 1.27
C VAL A 569 4.89 -3.37 1.59
N ARG A 570 5.55 -4.47 1.97
CA ARG A 570 4.86 -5.76 2.18
C ARG A 570 5.56 -6.66 3.19
N GLY A 571 4.76 -7.50 3.85
CA GLY A 571 5.25 -8.64 4.62
C GLY A 571 5.44 -9.91 3.78
N ALA A 572 6.12 -10.90 4.35
CA ALA A 572 6.30 -12.22 3.77
C ALA A 572 6.24 -13.32 4.85
N MET A 573 5.40 -14.33 4.64
CA MET A 573 5.44 -15.56 5.46
C MET A 573 6.59 -16.44 4.96
N TRP A 574 7.69 -16.50 5.71
CA TRP A 574 8.94 -17.14 5.27
C TRP A 574 8.95 -18.64 5.51
N GLN A 575 8.44 -19.10 6.66
CA GLN A 575 8.32 -20.51 6.96
C GLN A 575 7.18 -20.79 7.95
N GLU A 576 6.51 -21.92 7.74
CA GLU A 576 5.34 -22.34 8.52
C GLU A 576 5.68 -23.06 9.83
N ILE A 577 6.86 -23.68 9.92
CA ILE A 577 7.36 -24.41 11.09
C ILE A 577 8.89 -24.32 11.15
N GLU A 578 9.45 -24.64 12.31
CA GLU A 578 10.87 -24.83 12.56
C GLU A 578 11.23 -26.32 12.46
N ALA A 579 12.34 -26.61 11.76
CA ALA A 579 12.81 -27.96 11.51
C ALA A 579 11.67 -28.89 11.01
N LYS A 580 11.34 -29.93 11.78
CA LYS A 580 10.33 -30.96 11.45
C LYS A 580 9.15 -30.98 12.43
N LYS A 581 9.16 -30.13 13.47
CA LYS A 581 8.17 -30.17 14.55
C LYS A 581 7.02 -29.22 14.22
N ARG A 582 5.79 -29.75 14.09
CA ARG A 582 4.61 -28.94 13.70
C ARG A 582 4.12 -27.97 14.78
N SER A 583 4.59 -28.14 16.02
CA SER A 583 4.24 -27.34 17.19
C SER A 583 5.27 -26.24 17.50
N THR A 584 5.91 -25.70 16.46
CA THR A 584 6.86 -24.59 16.55
C THR A 584 6.29 -23.35 15.86
N PRO A 585 6.68 -22.14 16.27
CA PRO A 585 6.29 -20.90 15.60
C PRO A 585 6.60 -20.88 14.10
N CYS A 586 5.75 -20.20 13.33
CA CYS A 586 6.06 -19.78 11.97
C CYS A 586 6.84 -18.46 12.00
N ARG A 587 7.46 -18.08 10.87
CA ARG A 587 8.24 -16.82 10.76
C ARG A 587 7.59 -15.87 9.77
N MET A 588 7.19 -14.72 10.28
CA MET A 588 6.57 -13.65 9.52
C MET A 588 7.53 -12.47 9.43
N MET A 589 7.88 -12.07 8.22
CA MET A 589 8.89 -11.06 7.96
C MET A 589 8.20 -9.76 7.56
N LEU A 590 8.50 -8.66 8.24
CA LEU A 590 7.98 -7.32 7.94
C LEU A 590 9.14 -6.33 7.81
N PRO A 591 9.03 -5.27 7.00
CA PRO A 591 9.96 -4.16 7.12
C PRO A 591 9.70 -3.42 8.45
N ILE A 592 10.75 -2.91 9.09
CA ILE A 592 10.59 -2.09 10.30
C ILE A 592 9.89 -0.76 10.00
N PHE A 593 10.01 -0.26 8.76
CA PHE A 593 9.16 0.81 8.24
C PHE A 593 8.29 0.27 7.10
N LEU A 594 6.99 0.13 7.37
CA LEU A 594 5.98 -0.32 6.42
C LEU A 594 5.26 0.88 5.78
N LEU A 595 5.41 1.03 4.47
CA LEU A 595 4.75 2.05 3.63
C LEU A 595 3.31 1.66 3.23
N GLY A 596 2.62 0.97 4.11
CA GLY A 596 1.26 0.47 3.91
C GLY A 596 0.64 0.07 5.24
N GLU A 597 -0.59 -0.42 5.21
CA GLU A 597 -1.29 -0.78 6.44
C GLU A 597 -0.79 -2.11 7.01
N LEU A 598 -0.52 -2.13 8.32
CA LEU A 598 -0.06 -3.31 9.05
C LEU A 598 -1.13 -4.42 9.06
N LYS A 599 -2.40 -4.07 9.23
CA LYS A 599 -3.51 -5.02 9.33
C LYS A 599 -3.68 -5.88 8.07
N PRO A 600 -3.83 -5.33 6.85
CA PRO A 600 -3.82 -6.12 5.62
C PRO A 600 -2.55 -6.94 5.42
N ALA A 601 -1.37 -6.44 5.83
CA ALA A 601 -0.11 -7.17 5.70
C ALA A 601 -0.10 -8.45 6.56
N ILE A 602 -0.47 -8.35 7.85
CA ILE A 602 -0.54 -9.50 8.77
C ILE A 602 -1.65 -10.47 8.33
N LEU A 603 -2.82 -9.97 7.89
CA LEU A 603 -3.89 -10.81 7.37
C LEU A 603 -3.45 -11.63 6.15
N ARG A 604 -2.73 -10.99 5.22
CA ARG A 604 -2.18 -11.68 4.05
C ARG A 604 -1.18 -12.75 4.45
N MET A 605 -0.25 -12.48 5.36
CA MET A 605 0.71 -13.47 5.87
C MET A 605 0.02 -14.61 6.63
N THR A 606 -1.06 -14.31 7.37
CA THR A 606 -1.88 -15.33 8.04
C THR A 606 -2.54 -16.27 7.02
N GLY A 607 -3.08 -15.71 5.93
CA GLY A 607 -3.61 -16.51 4.82
C GLY A 607 -2.52 -17.35 4.15
N GLU A 608 -1.32 -16.81 3.92
CA GLU A 608 -0.19 -17.57 3.39
C GLU A 608 0.17 -18.72 4.32
N TYR A 609 0.24 -18.44 5.62
CA TYR A 609 0.49 -19.42 6.66
C TYR A 609 -0.56 -20.54 6.67
N ARG A 610 -1.87 -20.20 6.63
CA ARG A 610 -2.98 -21.17 6.52
C ARG A 610 -2.78 -22.12 5.34
N TRP A 611 -2.43 -21.57 4.18
CA TRP A 611 -2.24 -22.32 2.95
C TRP A 611 -1.02 -23.27 3.03
N GLU A 612 0.14 -22.74 3.42
CA GLU A 612 1.38 -23.54 3.47
C GLU A 612 1.36 -24.55 4.63
N MET A 613 0.78 -24.21 5.77
CA MET A 613 0.59 -25.16 6.86
C MET A 613 -0.34 -26.31 6.45
N CYS A 614 -1.43 -26.03 5.72
CA CYS A 614 -2.30 -27.09 5.21
C CYS A 614 -1.53 -28.05 4.30
N LYS A 615 -0.72 -27.52 3.37
CA LYS A 615 0.19 -28.34 2.54
C LYS A 615 1.16 -29.16 3.38
N ARG A 616 1.74 -28.57 4.43
CA ARG A 616 2.68 -29.25 5.34
C ARG A 616 2.01 -30.38 6.14
N ILE A 617 0.75 -30.21 6.52
CA ILE A 617 -0.04 -31.23 7.23
C ILE A 617 -0.33 -32.41 6.29
N GLN A 618 -0.80 -32.10 5.08
CA GLN A 618 -1.23 -33.09 4.08
C GLN A 618 -0.08 -33.78 3.32
N GLY A 619 1.11 -33.17 3.28
CA GLY A 619 2.28 -33.72 2.60
C GLY A 619 2.00 -33.94 1.11
N ALA A 620 2.28 -35.14 0.60
CA ALA A 620 2.07 -35.47 -0.82
C ALA A 620 0.59 -35.44 -1.26
N ARG A 621 -0.36 -35.48 -0.32
CA ARG A 621 -1.81 -35.50 -0.58
C ARG A 621 -2.48 -34.13 -0.48
N TRP A 622 -1.71 -33.04 -0.47
CA TRP A 622 -2.24 -31.68 -0.33
C TRP A 622 -3.28 -31.27 -1.39
N ASN A 623 -3.29 -31.92 -2.54
CA ASN A 623 -4.25 -31.70 -3.63
C ASN A 623 -5.13 -32.94 -3.92
N ASP A 624 -5.26 -33.84 -2.94
CA ASP A 624 -6.09 -35.05 -3.07
C ASP A 624 -7.50 -34.76 -2.53
N LEU A 625 -8.53 -34.92 -3.36
CA LEU A 625 -9.92 -34.73 -2.96
C LEU A 625 -10.49 -35.91 -2.16
N SER A 626 -9.82 -37.07 -2.18
CA SER A 626 -10.21 -38.20 -1.32
C SER A 626 -9.90 -37.93 0.16
N ASP A 627 -9.03 -36.97 0.44
CA ASP A 627 -8.71 -36.44 1.76
C ASP A 627 -9.00 -34.92 1.80
N PRO A 628 -10.26 -34.50 2.04
CA PRO A 628 -10.66 -33.13 1.83
C PRO A 628 -9.96 -32.15 2.77
N SER A 629 -9.22 -31.21 2.20
CA SER A 629 -8.46 -30.19 2.91
C SER A 629 -8.73 -28.80 2.33
N LEU A 630 -8.32 -27.74 3.03
CA LEU A 630 -8.42 -26.38 2.52
C LEU A 630 -7.83 -26.27 1.12
N THR A 631 -6.64 -26.84 0.92
CA THR A 631 -5.93 -26.72 -0.35
C THR A 631 -6.55 -27.59 -1.44
N SER A 632 -6.97 -28.83 -1.15
CA SER A 632 -7.56 -29.70 -2.17
C SER A 632 -8.94 -29.22 -2.62
N GLU A 633 -9.82 -28.81 -1.70
CA GLU A 633 -11.15 -28.27 -2.05
C GLU A 633 -11.05 -26.92 -2.77
N TYR A 634 -10.15 -26.02 -2.33
CA TYR A 634 -9.99 -24.72 -2.98
C TYR A 634 -9.34 -24.86 -4.37
N PHE A 635 -8.40 -25.79 -4.54
CA PHE A 635 -7.80 -26.09 -5.84
C PHE A 635 -8.84 -26.60 -6.83
N ASP A 636 -9.67 -27.57 -6.43
CA ASP A 636 -10.77 -28.09 -7.26
C ASP A 636 -11.77 -26.99 -7.64
N TYR A 637 -12.16 -26.17 -6.66
CA TYR A 637 -13.03 -25.02 -6.88
C TYR A 637 -12.50 -24.08 -7.98
N VAL A 638 -11.24 -23.64 -7.87
CA VAL A 638 -10.64 -22.71 -8.83
C VAL A 638 -10.38 -23.39 -10.18
N GLN A 639 -10.04 -24.68 -10.20
CA GLN A 639 -9.76 -25.41 -11.44
C GLN A 639 -11.03 -25.66 -12.26
N PHE A 640 -12.13 -26.01 -11.61
CA PHE A 640 -13.37 -26.45 -12.27
C PHE A 640 -14.51 -25.44 -12.22
N TYR A 641 -14.26 -24.20 -11.80
CA TYR A 641 -15.27 -23.13 -11.68
C TYR A 641 -16.15 -22.95 -12.92
N ARG A 642 -15.62 -23.14 -14.14
CA ARG A 642 -16.39 -23.00 -15.39
C ARG A 642 -17.54 -24.00 -15.48
N LYS A 643 -17.31 -25.23 -15.01
CA LYS A 643 -18.27 -26.36 -15.04
C LYS A 643 -19.16 -26.42 -13.80
N ASN A 644 -18.89 -25.59 -12.79
CA ASN A 644 -19.65 -25.60 -11.55
C ASN A 644 -21.04 -24.95 -11.77
N ASN A 645 -22.11 -25.68 -11.43
CA ASN A 645 -23.49 -25.23 -11.57
C ASN A 645 -23.96 -24.37 -10.38
N ASP A 646 -23.24 -24.38 -9.26
CA ASP A 646 -23.49 -23.51 -8.11
C ASP A 646 -22.99 -22.06 -8.30
N LEU A 647 -22.35 -21.76 -9.44
CA LEU A 647 -21.83 -20.44 -9.78
C LEU A 647 -22.64 -19.78 -10.91
N SER A 648 -23.05 -18.52 -10.69
CA SER A 648 -23.66 -17.68 -11.72
C SER A 648 -22.67 -17.32 -12.83
N ALA A 649 -23.16 -16.83 -13.97
CA ALA A 649 -22.31 -16.34 -15.06
C ALA A 649 -21.37 -15.22 -14.57
N ASP A 650 -21.91 -14.24 -13.84
CA ASP A 650 -21.16 -13.13 -13.26
C ASP A 650 -20.10 -13.61 -12.25
N ALA A 651 -20.43 -14.62 -11.43
CA ALA A 651 -19.46 -15.19 -10.49
C ALA A 651 -18.31 -15.88 -11.22
N LYS A 652 -18.58 -16.58 -12.33
CA LYS A 652 -17.54 -17.18 -13.17
C LYS A 652 -16.66 -16.12 -13.82
N GLU A 653 -17.24 -15.01 -14.27
CA GLU A 653 -16.46 -13.89 -14.82
C GLU A 653 -15.59 -13.22 -13.74
N LYS A 654 -16.13 -13.00 -12.54
CA LYS A 654 -15.37 -12.45 -11.40
C LYS A 654 -14.20 -13.37 -11.02
N ILE A 655 -14.40 -14.69 -11.00
CA ILE A 655 -13.31 -15.66 -10.75
C ILE A 655 -12.25 -15.58 -11.84
N LYS A 656 -12.65 -15.46 -13.12
CA LYS A 656 -11.72 -15.27 -14.24
C LYS A 656 -10.88 -14.00 -14.06
N ASN A 657 -11.51 -12.89 -13.69
CA ASN A 657 -10.84 -11.61 -13.49
C ASN A 657 -9.89 -11.64 -12.28
N ASN A 658 -10.33 -12.25 -11.17
CA ASN A 658 -9.50 -12.45 -10.00
C ASN A 658 -8.30 -13.37 -10.31
N LEU A 659 -8.47 -14.42 -11.12
CA LEU A 659 -7.38 -15.30 -11.54
C LEU A 659 -6.31 -14.55 -12.35
N VAL A 660 -6.73 -13.63 -13.22
CA VAL A 660 -5.81 -12.75 -13.96
C VAL A 660 -5.04 -11.85 -12.98
N ARG A 661 -5.73 -11.22 -12.03
CA ARG A 661 -5.09 -10.39 -10.97
C ARG A 661 -4.11 -11.21 -10.11
N ALA A 662 -4.48 -12.44 -9.78
CA ALA A 662 -3.68 -13.41 -9.04
C ALA A 662 -2.57 -14.06 -9.89
N LYS A 663 -2.35 -13.63 -11.13
CA LYS A 663 -1.34 -14.19 -12.06
C LYS A 663 -1.47 -15.71 -12.25
N ASN A 664 -2.71 -16.21 -12.27
CA ASN A 664 -3.05 -17.63 -12.31
C ASN A 664 -2.51 -18.47 -11.13
N ASN A 665 -2.17 -17.83 -10.00
CA ASN A 665 -1.74 -18.51 -8.79
C ASN A 665 -2.93 -18.75 -7.86
N TYR A 666 -3.20 -20.03 -7.56
CA TYR A 666 -4.36 -20.41 -6.74
C TYR A 666 -4.19 -20.04 -5.27
N LYS A 667 -2.94 -19.97 -4.78
CA LYS A 667 -2.65 -19.42 -3.45
C LYS A 667 -3.07 -17.96 -3.39
N GLU A 668 -2.65 -17.14 -4.37
CA GLU A 668 -3.03 -15.72 -4.42
C GLU A 668 -4.55 -15.52 -4.53
N MET A 669 -5.25 -16.40 -5.25
CA MET A 669 -6.72 -16.41 -5.24
C MET A 669 -7.30 -16.63 -3.85
N PHE A 670 -6.79 -17.65 -3.13
CA PHE A 670 -7.18 -17.91 -1.75
C PHE A 670 -6.89 -16.73 -0.83
N LEU A 671 -5.74 -16.05 -0.98
CA LEU A 671 -5.41 -14.89 -0.16
C LEU A 671 -6.40 -13.74 -0.33
N LEU A 672 -6.86 -13.46 -1.56
CA LEU A 672 -7.89 -12.45 -1.82
C LEU A 672 -9.22 -12.80 -1.14
N ASP A 673 -9.60 -14.07 -1.18
CA ASP A 673 -10.81 -14.56 -0.53
C ASP A 673 -10.68 -14.56 1.01
N TYR A 674 -9.52 -14.93 1.55
CA TYR A 674 -9.23 -14.90 2.99
C TYR A 674 -9.22 -13.48 3.54
N LEU A 675 -8.59 -12.53 2.85
CA LEU A 675 -8.66 -11.10 3.20
C LEU A 675 -10.12 -10.62 3.23
N SER A 676 -10.90 -10.98 2.21
CA SER A 676 -12.32 -10.61 2.15
C SER A 676 -13.15 -11.29 3.24
N TRP A 677 -12.80 -12.52 3.61
CA TRP A 677 -13.42 -13.29 4.69
C TRP A 677 -13.23 -12.60 6.04
N ILE A 678 -11.99 -12.23 6.37
CA ILE A 678 -11.67 -11.64 7.67
C ILE A 678 -12.10 -10.16 7.76
N MET A 679 -12.01 -9.38 6.67
CA MET A 679 -12.34 -7.95 6.70
C MET A 679 -13.81 -7.63 6.46
N TYR A 680 -14.50 -8.37 5.57
CA TYR A 680 -15.84 -8.00 5.12
C TYR A 680 -16.91 -9.02 5.52
N GLU A 681 -16.65 -10.31 5.34
CA GLU A 681 -17.66 -11.35 5.67
C GLU A 681 -17.90 -11.43 7.18
N SER A 682 -16.85 -11.29 8.00
CA SER A 682 -16.94 -11.23 9.46
C SER A 682 -17.78 -10.04 9.97
N ALA A 683 -17.78 -8.93 9.21
CA ALA A 683 -18.57 -7.73 9.45
C ALA A 683 -20.00 -7.81 8.86
N GLY A 684 -20.37 -8.94 8.25
CA GLY A 684 -21.69 -9.15 7.65
C GLY A 684 -21.87 -8.56 6.26
N SER A 685 -20.76 -8.20 5.58
CA SER A 685 -20.75 -7.72 4.19
C SER A 685 -20.31 -8.86 3.25
N PRO A 686 -21.25 -9.62 2.65
CA PRO A 686 -20.91 -10.78 1.82
C PRO A 686 -20.29 -10.36 0.48
N ARG A 687 -19.01 -10.68 0.26
CA ARG A 687 -18.25 -10.39 -0.97
C ARG A 687 -17.84 -11.63 -1.75
N LEU A 688 -17.76 -12.77 -1.07
CA LEU A 688 -17.42 -14.08 -1.61
C LEU A 688 -18.61 -14.69 -2.35
N ASN A 689 -18.33 -15.66 -3.22
CA ASN A 689 -19.39 -16.48 -3.79
C ASN A 689 -19.73 -17.66 -2.86
N LYS A 690 -20.85 -18.34 -3.12
CA LYS A 690 -21.34 -19.45 -2.32
C LYS A 690 -20.29 -20.56 -2.12
N VAL A 691 -19.51 -20.89 -3.16
CA VAL A 691 -18.56 -22.01 -3.11
C VAL A 691 -17.32 -21.64 -2.31
N SER A 692 -16.68 -20.50 -2.61
CA SER A 692 -15.50 -20.08 -1.84
C SER A 692 -15.83 -19.78 -0.38
N ARG A 693 -16.99 -19.18 -0.10
CA ARG A 693 -17.49 -18.97 1.27
C ARG A 693 -17.59 -20.28 2.04
N ALA A 694 -18.16 -21.32 1.43
CA ALA A 694 -18.33 -22.62 2.09
C ALA A 694 -16.98 -23.27 2.45
N ILE A 695 -15.99 -23.17 1.55
CA ILE A 695 -14.64 -23.71 1.78
C ILE A 695 -13.95 -22.93 2.90
N VAL A 696 -13.92 -21.59 2.82
CA VAL A 696 -13.23 -20.75 3.82
C VAL A 696 -13.91 -20.87 5.19
N ALA A 697 -15.24 -20.90 5.26
CA ALA A 697 -15.95 -21.08 6.53
C ALA A 697 -15.66 -22.42 7.22
N LYS A 698 -15.39 -23.48 6.44
CA LYS A 698 -15.07 -24.82 6.95
C LYS A 698 -13.67 -24.88 7.57
N TYR A 699 -12.69 -24.22 6.95
CA TYR A 699 -11.27 -24.35 7.31
C TYR A 699 -10.68 -23.14 8.03
N CYS A 700 -11.34 -21.98 7.98
CA CYS A 700 -11.01 -20.75 8.70
C CYS A 700 -12.25 -20.25 9.47
N PRO A 701 -12.76 -21.04 10.42
CA PRO A 701 -14.02 -20.78 11.10
C PRO A 701 -13.98 -19.48 11.91
N PHE A 702 -15.07 -18.74 11.85
CA PHE A 702 -15.24 -17.57 12.71
C PHE A 702 -15.40 -17.95 14.18
N ARG A 703 -15.01 -17.04 15.06
CA ARG A 703 -15.32 -17.13 16.50
C ARG A 703 -16.83 -17.15 16.74
N LYS A 704 -17.24 -17.81 17.82
CA LYS A 704 -18.63 -18.14 18.15
C LYS A 704 -19.55 -16.91 18.17
N ASP A 705 -19.10 -15.81 18.74
CA ASP A 705 -19.82 -14.53 18.79
C ASP A 705 -20.14 -13.99 17.38
N ILE A 706 -19.18 -14.05 16.45
CA ILE A 706 -19.38 -13.67 15.05
C ILE A 706 -20.35 -14.64 14.37
N ARG A 707 -20.21 -15.95 14.61
CA ARG A 707 -21.11 -16.97 14.04
C ARG A 707 -22.55 -16.75 14.49
N GLU A 708 -22.78 -16.54 15.79
CA GLU A 708 -24.10 -16.27 16.37
C GLU A 708 -24.73 -14.99 15.80
N ARG A 709 -23.95 -13.90 15.68
CA ARG A 709 -24.41 -12.64 15.07
C ARG A 709 -24.84 -12.83 13.62
N LEU A 710 -24.05 -13.56 12.85
CA LEU A 710 -24.27 -13.75 11.41
C LEU A 710 -25.25 -14.90 11.08
N SER A 711 -25.61 -15.76 12.04
CA SER A 711 -26.57 -16.86 11.86
C SER A 711 -27.97 -16.42 11.42
N SER A 712 -28.33 -15.15 11.63
CA SER A 712 -29.58 -14.57 11.12
C SER A 712 -29.62 -14.44 9.59
N ASN A 713 -28.46 -14.41 8.93
CA ASN A 713 -28.35 -14.26 7.49
C ASN A 713 -28.38 -15.64 6.79
N PRO A 714 -29.32 -15.89 5.86
CA PRO A 714 -29.49 -17.17 5.18
C PRO A 714 -28.25 -17.67 4.42
N GLN A 715 -27.33 -16.77 4.02
CA GLN A 715 -26.11 -17.15 3.32
C GLN A 715 -25.09 -17.84 4.23
N PHE A 716 -25.16 -17.61 5.54
CA PHE A 716 -24.22 -18.13 6.53
C PHE A 716 -24.80 -19.21 7.42
N GLN A 717 -26.10 -19.12 7.74
CA GLN A 717 -26.80 -20.04 8.62
C GLN A 717 -26.48 -21.53 8.38
N PRO A 718 -26.60 -22.10 7.16
CA PRO A 718 -26.33 -23.52 6.94
C PRO A 718 -24.86 -23.91 7.15
N LEU A 719 -23.93 -22.97 6.93
CA LEU A 719 -22.50 -23.21 7.15
C LEU A 719 -22.21 -23.34 8.64
N PHE A 720 -22.78 -22.44 9.45
CA PHE A 720 -22.55 -22.42 10.90
C PHE A 720 -23.31 -23.52 11.64
N GLU A 721 -24.52 -23.89 11.20
CA GLU A 721 -25.23 -25.05 11.74
C GLU A 721 -24.42 -26.35 11.55
N ARG A 722 -23.87 -26.54 10.35
CA ARG A 722 -22.99 -27.68 10.05
C ARG A 722 -21.75 -27.68 10.94
N TYR A 723 -21.09 -26.54 11.07
CA TYR A 723 -19.90 -26.40 11.92
C TYR A 723 -20.22 -26.67 13.40
N ASN A 724 -21.28 -26.05 13.93
CA ASN A 724 -21.75 -26.24 15.31
C ASN A 724 -22.08 -27.69 15.62
N HIS A 725 -22.74 -28.39 14.69
CA HIS A 725 -23.05 -29.80 14.85
C HIS A 725 -21.77 -30.65 14.93
N GLN A 726 -20.77 -30.37 14.08
CA GLN A 726 -19.47 -31.05 14.13
C GLN A 726 -18.75 -30.81 15.46
N MET A 727 -18.68 -29.55 15.91
CA MET A 727 -18.03 -29.22 17.19
C MET A 727 -18.77 -29.83 18.39
N SER A 728 -20.11 -29.88 18.36
CA SER A 728 -20.91 -30.52 19.40
C SER A 728 -20.62 -32.02 19.55
N GLN A 729 -20.40 -32.73 18.43
CA GLN A 729 -20.00 -34.14 18.46
C GLN A 729 -18.62 -34.34 19.12
N VAL A 730 -17.66 -33.47 18.82
CA VAL A 730 -16.33 -33.50 19.44
C VAL A 730 -16.43 -33.16 20.93
N LYS A 731 -17.22 -32.14 21.28
CA LYS A 731 -17.46 -31.73 22.67
C LYS A 731 -18.08 -32.86 23.50
N HIS A 732 -19.08 -33.55 22.96
CA HIS A 732 -19.73 -34.67 23.65
C HIS A 732 -18.76 -35.80 24.01
N LYS A 733 -17.77 -36.08 23.16
CA LYS A 733 -16.71 -37.05 23.47
C LYS A 733 -15.92 -36.63 24.73
N TYR A 734 -15.56 -35.36 24.84
CA TYR A 734 -14.85 -34.83 26.02
C TYR A 734 -15.73 -34.72 27.26
N GLU A 735 -17.04 -34.45 27.12
CA GLU A 735 -18.00 -34.52 28.24
C GLU A 735 -18.03 -35.92 28.87
N VAL A 736 -18.11 -36.96 28.04
CA VAL A 736 -18.10 -38.36 28.51
C VAL A 736 -16.80 -38.69 29.24
N ILE A 737 -15.66 -38.18 28.75
CA ILE A 737 -14.37 -38.35 29.44
C ILE A 737 -14.38 -37.61 30.78
N ARG A 738 -14.81 -36.34 30.81
CA ARG A 738 -14.89 -35.51 32.02
C ARG A 738 -15.77 -36.17 33.09
N GLN A 739 -16.92 -36.73 32.69
CA GLN A 739 -17.84 -37.40 33.60
C GLN A 739 -17.27 -38.73 34.13
N LYS A 740 -16.55 -39.50 33.30
CA LYS A 740 -15.84 -40.71 33.74
C LYS A 740 -14.75 -40.40 34.76
N LEU A 741 -13.96 -39.34 34.55
CA LEU A 741 -12.91 -38.92 35.48
C LEU A 741 -13.47 -38.39 36.79
N SER A 742 -14.54 -37.59 36.73
CA SER A 742 -15.27 -37.11 37.91
C SER A 742 -15.78 -38.26 38.78
N ASN A 743 -16.41 -39.27 38.16
CA ASN A 743 -16.88 -40.46 38.88
C ASN A 743 -15.74 -41.29 39.50
N ALA A 744 -14.54 -41.24 38.93
CA ALA A 744 -13.35 -41.90 39.44
C ALA A 744 -12.56 -41.06 40.48
N GLY A 745 -13.00 -39.82 40.76
CA GLY A 745 -12.29 -38.90 41.66
C GLY A 745 -10.96 -38.39 41.10
N ILE A 746 -10.77 -38.46 39.77
CA ILE A 746 -9.54 -38.02 39.09
C ILE A 746 -9.79 -36.61 38.53
N PRO A 747 -8.90 -35.64 38.78
CA PRO A 747 -9.04 -34.30 38.20
C PRO A 747 -8.92 -34.34 36.67
N PHE A 748 -9.65 -33.46 35.99
CA PHE A 748 -9.57 -33.33 34.54
C PHE A 748 -8.22 -32.69 34.16
N PRO A 749 -7.42 -33.29 33.26
CA PRO A 749 -6.11 -32.74 32.89
C PRO A 749 -6.21 -31.37 32.25
N ASP A 750 -5.24 -30.49 32.54
CA ASP A 750 -5.17 -29.13 31.99
C ASP A 750 -5.13 -29.12 30.46
N GLU A 751 -4.50 -30.11 29.81
CA GLU A 751 -4.48 -30.19 28.35
C GLU A 751 -5.87 -30.43 27.75
N LEU A 752 -6.72 -31.19 28.45
CA LEU A 752 -8.09 -31.44 28.01
C LEU A 752 -9.02 -30.27 28.34
N GLU A 753 -8.75 -29.51 29.41
CA GLU A 753 -9.50 -28.27 29.70
C GLU A 753 -9.19 -27.19 28.65
N LYS A 754 -7.94 -27.07 28.21
CA LYS A 754 -7.57 -26.17 27.09
C LYS A 754 -8.24 -26.58 25.78
N GLU A 755 -8.32 -27.88 25.49
CA GLU A 755 -9.07 -28.38 24.34
C GLU A 755 -10.57 -28.05 24.47
N TRP A 756 -11.12 -28.18 25.67
CA TRP A 756 -12.51 -27.80 25.94
C TRP A 756 -12.75 -26.30 25.66
N GLU A 757 -11.89 -25.43 26.17
CA GLU A 757 -11.93 -23.99 25.92
C GLU A 757 -11.83 -23.68 24.43
N TYR A 758 -10.94 -24.37 23.69
CA TYR A 758 -10.81 -24.22 22.25
C TYR A 758 -12.10 -24.57 21.51
N LEU A 759 -12.78 -25.65 21.89
CA LEU A 759 -14.07 -26.06 21.30
C LEU A 759 -15.23 -25.11 21.64
N GLU A 760 -15.06 -24.22 22.63
CA GLU A 760 -16.03 -23.18 22.98
C GLU A 760 -15.82 -21.85 22.25
N ARG A 761 -14.64 -21.66 21.63
CA ARG A 761 -14.36 -20.54 20.73
C ARG A 761 -15.15 -20.67 19.43
#